data_AF-A0A2A7MMQ1-F1
#
_entry.id   AF-A0A2A7MMQ1-F1
#
_cell.length_a   1.000
_cell.length_b   1.000
_cell.length_c   1.000
_cell.angle_alpha   90.00
_cell.angle_beta   90.00
_cell.angle_gamma   90.00
#
_symmetry.space_group_name_H-M   'P 1'
#
loop_
_entity.id
_entity.type
_entity.pdbx_description
1 polymer ?
#
loop_
_entity_poly.entity_id
_entity_poly.type
_entity_poly.pdbx_seq_one_letter_code
_entity_poly.pdbx_strand_id
1 'polypeptide(L)'
;MVSVEALATPIESGWVARLGAAVRQEFRAEVLVPAVADPILGSPGCAVPGCVRSSRYAGLCPAHLGRWRKAGRPDRHGWVKTADPEVMGYRPLHSCLVPDCGFGQHRYRLCYRHSHAWDKAGRPAVDRWKPDVAGTPAAVCAIPGCALWAELDAGWCHSHHRRWRLRGCPSAAEFIAYCASYGEDRFDLRPLAPQLRLEIGYALQCRVDANRTRTTPRSIKPLLDHLVASGAESLLERPLAEWLAGLPAAASVNTPRAFLGYAIECLLDLRDGTGWDSEYQRDVWRLRRLGVSGHDGAKLDFTAVHPVWLRELAKRWCRWRMSCGVGLGQLRSDRLALVRLSQFTPGLASSSGPDALDRAALEAYLARLAVEIPHPKTRSAEIGCVTGFLHAVRQHRWASLPAEAQLYPSDQPRRDETPAPRAIPEFVMGQLESPANLDRISDPRIRLLVEVLIRTGLRIGDATRLALDCLVRDPQGAVYLRYRNHKMRRDAVVPIDDELTAMIQTQQERTRQRFPTAAVLLPRSSANPDGRLPIPTATFHLQLGQWLETCGVTDELGQPAYVTAHQFRHTAATRWINHEVPQEVVRRLLDHTSHTMTAVYARLADTTIREQWERAQKINIRGEPVDITVDGPLADGEWMKQNLARAKMALPNGYCGLPLQKSCPHANACLTCPLFITTAEFLPQHRKQLDDTRALISRAQTDGHTRLAEMNRTVETNLLTIIATLETDQRDCRCAAADSETCCGKESSDAP
;
A
#
# COMPACT_ATOMS: atom_id res chain seq x y z
N MET A 1 7.24 -31.16 5.78
CA MET A 1 7.53 -32.04 6.93
C MET A 1 9.02 -31.93 7.20
N VAL A 2 9.40 -31.47 8.40
CA VAL A 2 10.79 -31.24 8.91
C VAL A 2 11.63 -30.34 7.96
N SER A 3 11.77 -29.00 8.04
CA SER A 3 11.90 -28.03 9.15
C SER A 3 12.87 -28.49 10.23
N VAL A 4 13.53 -27.58 10.95
CA VAL A 4 14.37 -27.89 12.14
C VAL A 4 15.86 -28.14 11.82
N GLU A 5 16.68 -27.12 12.06
CA GLU A 5 17.99 -27.22 12.72
C GLU A 5 18.48 -25.80 13.04
N ALA A 6 17.75 -25.11 13.91
CA ALA A 6 18.49 -24.40 14.94
C ALA A 6 18.75 -25.51 15.96
N LEU A 7 19.93 -26.11 15.89
CA LEU A 7 20.36 -27.11 16.85
C LEU A 7 20.02 -26.57 18.25
N ALA A 8 19.44 -27.43 19.08
CA ALA A 8 19.55 -27.29 20.52
C ALA A 8 21.02 -27.48 20.87
N THR A 9 21.85 -26.50 20.52
CA THR A 9 23.24 -26.45 20.97
C THR A 9 23.16 -26.28 22.48
N PRO A 10 23.90 -27.07 23.28
CA PRO A 10 23.93 -26.90 24.73
C PRO A 10 24.12 -25.43 25.06
N ILE A 11 23.32 -24.90 26.00
CA ILE A 11 23.47 -23.53 26.46
C ILE A 11 24.93 -23.37 26.91
N GLU A 12 25.73 -22.63 26.14
CA GLU A 12 27.15 -22.43 26.42
C GLU A 12 27.32 -21.89 27.84
N SER A 13 28.36 -22.35 28.53
CA SER A 13 28.77 -21.77 29.81
C SER A 13 28.96 -20.25 29.63
N GLY A 14 28.08 -19.45 30.23
CA GLY A 14 28.10 -17.98 30.12
C GLY A 14 26.95 -17.34 29.34
N TRP A 15 26.03 -18.10 28.72
CA TRP A 15 24.85 -17.53 28.04
C TRP A 15 24.03 -16.60 28.94
N VAL A 16 23.71 -17.05 30.17
CA VAL A 16 22.93 -16.26 31.13
C VAL A 16 23.65 -14.96 31.50
N ALA A 17 24.99 -14.98 31.62
CA ALA A 17 25.79 -13.79 31.89
C ALA A 17 25.77 -12.82 30.70
N ARG A 18 25.90 -13.33 29.46
CA ARG A 18 25.83 -12.55 28.23
C ARG A 18 24.45 -11.91 28.03
N LEU A 19 23.39 -12.69 28.26
CA LEU A 19 22.01 -12.19 28.24
C LEU A 19 21.80 -11.14 29.33
N GLY A 20 22.26 -11.41 30.55
CA GLY A 20 22.24 -10.47 31.66
C GLY A 20 22.88 -9.14 31.28
N ALA A 21 24.08 -9.15 30.70
CA ALA A 21 24.79 -7.95 30.26
C ALA A 21 24.06 -7.16 29.16
N ALA A 22 23.33 -7.84 28.27
CA ALA A 22 22.64 -7.22 27.13
C ALA A 22 21.29 -6.56 27.50
N VAL A 23 20.61 -7.05 28.56
CA VAL A 23 19.30 -6.53 28.99
C VAL A 23 19.50 -5.30 29.88
N ARG A 24 18.95 -4.14 29.47
CA ARG A 24 18.92 -2.90 30.24
C ARG A 24 18.05 -3.04 31.49
N GLN A 25 18.38 -2.27 32.52
CA GLN A 25 17.78 -2.38 33.84
C GLN A 25 16.24 -2.27 33.82
N GLU A 26 15.68 -1.37 33.00
CA GLU A 26 14.23 -1.20 32.89
C GLU A 26 13.50 -2.44 32.37
N PHE A 27 14.16 -3.29 31.58
CA PHE A 27 13.59 -4.54 31.04
C PHE A 27 13.88 -5.77 31.89
N ARG A 28 14.65 -5.64 32.99
CA ARG A 28 14.86 -6.71 33.97
C ARG A 28 13.76 -6.77 35.05
N ALA A 29 12.86 -5.78 35.07
CA ALA A 29 11.78 -5.72 36.04
C ALA A 29 10.85 -6.94 35.94
N GLU A 30 10.44 -7.49 37.09
CA GLU A 30 9.49 -8.61 37.11
C GLU A 30 8.09 -8.20 36.63
N VAL A 31 7.77 -6.92 36.77
CA VAL A 31 6.56 -6.30 36.23
C VAL A 31 6.97 -5.05 35.47
N LEU A 32 6.79 -5.07 34.14
CA LEU A 32 7.05 -3.92 33.27
C LEU A 32 5.73 -3.21 32.99
N VAL A 33 5.64 -1.94 33.39
CA VAL A 33 4.47 -1.07 33.14
C VAL A 33 4.85 -0.02 32.09
N PRO A 34 4.42 -0.19 30.82
CA PRO A 34 4.66 0.82 29.79
C PRO A 34 3.93 2.12 30.11
N ALA A 35 4.51 3.25 29.70
CA ALA A 35 3.80 4.53 29.76
C ALA A 35 2.50 4.47 28.95
N VAL A 36 1.47 5.15 29.45
CA VAL A 36 0.20 5.29 28.72
C VAL A 36 0.48 5.98 27.39
N ALA A 37 -0.05 5.41 26.30
CA ALA A 37 0.21 5.85 24.92
C ALA A 37 1.67 5.70 24.44
N ASP A 38 2.52 4.92 25.13
CA ASP A 38 3.80 4.49 24.57
C ASP A 38 3.55 3.86 23.17
N PRO A 39 4.33 4.28 22.16
CA PRO A 39 4.04 3.94 20.76
C PRO A 39 4.31 2.47 20.41
N ILE A 40 5.11 1.77 21.21
CA ILE A 40 5.55 0.40 20.98
C ILE A 40 4.93 -0.55 21.98
N LEU A 41 5.14 -0.33 23.28
CA LEU A 41 4.72 -1.21 24.35
C LEU A 41 3.38 -0.79 25.00
N GLY A 42 3.02 0.49 24.91
CA GLY A 42 1.81 1.00 25.55
C GLY A 42 0.54 0.77 24.73
N SER A 43 -0.59 0.69 25.42
CA SER A 43 -1.92 0.93 24.83
C SER A 43 -2.26 2.42 24.90
N PRO A 44 -3.03 2.99 23.94
CA PRO A 44 -3.43 4.41 24.02
C PRO A 44 -4.31 4.64 25.25
N GLY A 45 -4.38 5.87 25.77
CA GLY A 45 -5.32 6.22 26.84
C GLY A 45 -6.79 6.15 26.40
N CYS A 46 -7.71 6.09 27.36
CA CYS A 46 -9.14 6.30 27.10
C CYS A 46 -9.39 7.78 26.74
N ALA A 47 -10.24 8.02 25.75
CA ALA A 47 -10.61 9.35 25.29
C ALA A 47 -11.51 10.10 26.28
N VAL A 48 -12.03 9.43 27.32
CA VAL A 48 -12.78 10.07 28.41
C VAL A 48 -11.78 10.79 29.33
N PRO A 49 -11.84 12.13 29.45
CA PRO A 49 -10.91 12.89 30.29
C PRO A 49 -10.95 12.42 31.75
N GLY A 50 -9.79 12.18 32.37
CA GLY A 50 -9.69 11.69 33.75
C GLY A 50 -9.81 10.16 33.90
N CYS A 51 -10.06 9.42 32.82
CA CYS A 51 -10.02 7.96 32.87
C CYS A 51 -8.58 7.44 32.86
N VAL A 52 -8.20 6.68 33.89
CA VAL A 52 -6.86 6.07 34.03
C VAL A 52 -6.64 4.81 33.20
N ARG A 53 -7.63 4.36 32.42
CA ARG A 53 -7.54 3.11 31.64
C ARG A 53 -7.05 3.33 30.22
N SER A 54 -6.40 2.31 29.69
CA SER A 54 -6.08 2.23 28.27
C SER A 54 -7.32 1.92 27.41
N SER A 55 -7.35 2.50 26.21
CA SER A 55 -8.35 2.25 25.18
C SER A 55 -7.98 1.09 24.25
N ARG A 56 -9.03 0.46 23.71
CA ARG A 56 -8.91 -0.75 22.88
C ARG A 56 -9.70 -0.65 21.58
N TYR A 57 -10.81 0.11 21.57
CA TYR A 57 -11.74 0.19 20.45
C TYR A 57 -11.97 1.64 20.08
N ALA A 58 -11.18 2.14 19.13
CA ALA A 58 -11.34 3.47 18.57
C ALA A 58 -11.46 4.57 19.66
N GLY A 59 -10.54 4.53 20.62
CA GLY A 59 -10.37 5.55 21.66
C GLY A 59 -11.02 5.25 23.01
N LEU A 60 -11.83 4.19 23.18
CA LEU A 60 -12.49 3.89 24.47
C LEU A 60 -11.93 2.66 25.19
N CYS A 61 -11.87 2.71 26.53
CA CYS A 61 -11.62 1.53 27.36
C CYS A 61 -12.86 0.60 27.37
N PRO A 62 -12.74 -0.69 27.73
CA PRO A 62 -13.88 -1.62 27.71
C PRO A 62 -15.08 -1.17 28.55
N ALA A 63 -14.84 -0.51 29.69
CA ALA A 63 -15.90 0.00 30.55
C ALA A 63 -16.67 1.16 29.87
N HIS A 64 -15.94 2.16 29.35
CA HIS A 64 -16.53 3.30 28.64
C HIS A 64 -17.17 2.88 27.31
N LEU A 65 -16.59 1.93 26.59
CA LEU A 65 -17.23 1.35 25.41
C LEU A 65 -18.58 0.70 25.76
N GLY A 66 -18.65 -0.03 26.88
CA GLY A 66 -19.89 -0.60 27.37
C GLY A 66 -20.93 0.46 27.72
N ARG A 67 -20.52 1.55 28.38
CA ARG A 67 -21.40 2.69 28.69
C ARG A 67 -21.89 3.41 27.43
N TRP A 68 -20.98 3.67 26.49
CA TRP A 68 -21.31 4.29 25.21
C TRP A 68 -22.31 3.43 24.40
N ARG A 69 -22.12 2.10 24.39
CA ARG A 69 -23.08 1.17 23.77
C ARG A 69 -24.44 1.20 24.48
N LYS A 70 -24.46 1.23 25.82
CA LYS A 70 -25.70 1.33 26.60
C LYS A 70 -26.42 2.67 26.41
N ALA A 71 -25.69 3.73 26.12
CA ALA A 71 -26.24 5.05 25.80
C ALA A 71 -26.77 5.17 24.36
N GLY A 72 -26.86 4.07 23.60
CA GLY A 72 -27.38 4.09 22.24
C GLY A 72 -26.36 4.47 21.16
N ARG A 73 -25.05 4.39 21.46
CA ARG A 73 -23.96 4.74 20.51
C ARG A 73 -24.03 6.18 19.96
N PRO A 74 -24.16 7.21 20.83
CA PRO A 74 -24.22 8.61 20.40
C PRO A 74 -22.92 9.06 19.73
N ASP A 75 -22.89 10.28 19.17
CA ASP A 75 -21.64 10.88 18.68
C ASP A 75 -20.54 10.75 19.75
N ARG A 76 -19.39 10.25 19.31
CA ARG A 76 -18.33 9.86 20.23
C ARG A 76 -17.62 11.07 20.79
N HIS A 77 -17.40 12.10 19.98
CA HIS A 77 -16.64 13.28 20.41
C HIS A 77 -17.40 14.08 21.47
N GLY A 78 -18.72 14.20 21.34
CA GLY A 78 -19.59 14.78 22.37
C GLY A 78 -19.68 13.90 23.62
N TRP A 79 -19.91 12.60 23.46
CA TRP A 79 -20.15 11.69 24.59
C TRP A 79 -18.94 11.57 25.53
N VAL A 80 -17.71 11.53 25.01
CA VAL A 80 -16.52 11.38 25.86
C VAL A 80 -16.30 12.54 26.82
N LYS A 81 -16.78 13.75 26.47
CA LYS A 81 -16.64 14.96 27.30
C LYS A 81 -17.55 14.94 28.52
N THR A 82 -18.67 14.22 28.44
CA THR A 82 -19.70 14.14 29.50
C THR A 82 -19.73 12.81 30.22
N ALA A 83 -19.01 11.80 29.71
CA ALA A 83 -18.94 10.49 30.32
C ALA A 83 -18.20 10.52 31.66
N ASP A 84 -18.82 9.94 32.70
CA ASP A 84 -18.18 9.73 34.00
C ASP A 84 -16.83 9.00 33.84
N PRO A 85 -15.70 9.58 34.27
CA PRO A 85 -14.38 8.97 34.13
C PRO A 85 -14.14 7.75 35.03
N GLU A 86 -14.92 7.59 36.10
CA GLU A 86 -14.72 6.52 37.07
C GLU A 86 -15.05 5.14 36.47
N VAL A 87 -14.19 4.15 36.70
CA VAL A 87 -14.33 2.79 36.15
C VAL A 87 -14.22 1.72 37.24
N MET A 88 -15.01 0.64 37.11
CA MET A 88 -15.06 -0.51 38.04
C MET A 88 -13.65 -1.03 38.40
N GLY A 89 -13.28 -0.99 39.68
CA GLY A 89 -11.94 -1.33 40.18
C GLY A 89 -11.21 -0.15 40.85
N TYR A 90 -11.57 1.09 40.51
CA TYR A 90 -11.08 2.33 41.14
C TYR A 90 -12.20 3.15 41.81
N ARG A 91 -13.46 2.75 41.60
CA ARG A 91 -14.60 3.33 42.31
C ARG A 91 -14.61 2.83 43.76
N PRO A 92 -14.77 3.71 44.78
CA PRO A 92 -15.01 3.26 46.14
C PRO A 92 -16.20 2.31 46.17
N LEU A 93 -16.01 1.12 46.76
CA LEU A 93 -17.15 0.24 47.02
C LEU A 93 -17.99 0.89 48.12
N HIS A 94 -19.28 1.06 47.88
CA HIS A 94 -20.17 1.67 48.85
C HIS A 94 -20.63 0.66 49.90
N SER A 95 -20.75 1.13 51.15
CA SER A 95 -21.37 0.40 52.24
C SER A 95 -22.89 0.38 52.10
N CYS A 96 -23.52 -0.51 52.86
CA CYS A 96 -24.96 -0.60 53.02
C CYS A 96 -25.55 0.78 53.36
N LEU A 97 -26.75 1.10 52.83
CA LEU A 97 -27.47 2.32 53.20
C LEU A 97 -27.97 2.34 54.66
N VAL A 98 -28.02 1.19 55.33
CA VAL A 98 -28.36 1.15 56.76
C VAL A 98 -27.23 1.83 57.54
N PRO A 99 -27.52 2.86 58.35
CA PRO A 99 -26.53 3.52 59.19
C PRO A 99 -25.72 2.50 60.00
N ASP A 100 -24.42 2.77 60.17
CA ASP A 100 -23.48 1.94 60.95
C ASP A 100 -23.21 0.53 60.39
N CYS A 101 -23.79 0.16 59.25
CA CYS A 101 -23.51 -1.11 58.57
C CYS A 101 -22.37 -0.97 57.56
N GLY A 102 -21.19 -1.51 57.89
CA GLY A 102 -20.01 -1.47 57.02
C GLY A 102 -19.96 -2.54 55.92
N PHE A 103 -20.95 -3.42 55.82
CA PHE A 103 -21.01 -4.43 54.74
C PHE A 103 -21.28 -3.79 53.37
N GLY A 104 -20.74 -4.40 52.31
CA GLY A 104 -20.88 -3.89 50.94
C GLY A 104 -22.30 -3.97 50.38
N GLN A 105 -22.64 -3.08 49.44
CA GLN A 105 -23.93 -3.13 48.75
C GLN A 105 -24.08 -4.39 47.87
N HIS A 106 -25.26 -5.01 47.95
CA HIS A 106 -25.67 -6.15 47.14
C HIS A 106 -26.85 -5.76 46.22
N ARG A 107 -28.06 -5.64 46.75
CA ARG A 107 -29.26 -5.21 46.01
C ARG A 107 -29.99 -4.10 46.75
N TYR A 108 -30.69 -3.25 46.01
CA TYR A 108 -31.37 -2.05 46.55
C TYR A 108 -30.45 -1.11 47.35
N ARG A 109 -29.14 -1.13 47.06
CA ARG A 109 -28.09 -0.43 47.84
C ARG A 109 -27.99 -0.88 49.31
N LEU A 110 -28.51 -2.07 49.64
CA LEU A 110 -28.41 -2.73 50.93
C LEU A 110 -27.45 -3.93 50.84
N CYS A 111 -26.82 -4.33 51.95
CA CYS A 111 -26.00 -5.55 52.01
C CYS A 111 -26.87 -6.82 51.83
N TYR A 112 -26.26 -7.99 51.67
CA TYR A 112 -27.02 -9.24 51.46
C TYR A 112 -28.06 -9.47 52.58
N ARG A 113 -27.62 -9.40 53.85
CA ARG A 113 -28.48 -9.59 55.03
C ARG A 113 -29.61 -8.56 55.11
N HIS A 114 -29.28 -7.27 54.99
CA HIS A 114 -30.29 -6.20 55.05
C HIS A 114 -31.22 -6.23 53.86
N SER A 115 -30.75 -6.56 52.66
CA SER A 115 -31.64 -6.67 51.50
C SER A 115 -32.70 -7.78 51.67
N HIS A 116 -32.34 -8.87 52.35
CA HIS A 116 -33.26 -9.97 52.64
C HIS A 116 -34.20 -9.65 53.81
N ALA A 117 -33.70 -8.98 54.86
CA ALA A 117 -34.53 -8.47 55.94
C ALA A 117 -35.54 -7.41 55.46
N TRP A 118 -35.13 -6.55 54.53
CA TRP A 118 -35.97 -5.51 53.94
C TRP A 118 -37.10 -6.12 53.10
N ASP A 119 -36.78 -7.15 52.31
CA ASP A 119 -37.78 -7.94 51.58
C ASP A 119 -38.79 -8.59 52.52
N LYS A 120 -38.32 -9.23 53.60
CA LYS A 120 -39.19 -9.84 54.62
C LYS A 120 -40.07 -8.83 55.35
N ALA A 121 -39.61 -7.59 55.48
CA ALA A 121 -40.35 -6.49 56.09
C ALA A 121 -41.36 -5.82 55.12
N GLY A 122 -41.53 -6.34 53.89
CA GLY A 122 -42.46 -5.77 52.91
C GLY A 122 -41.94 -4.52 52.19
N ARG A 123 -40.61 -4.32 52.15
CA ARG A 123 -39.93 -3.21 51.45
C ARG A 123 -40.39 -1.79 51.86
N PRO A 124 -40.33 -1.45 53.16
CA PRO A 124 -40.61 -0.09 53.63
C PRO A 124 -39.65 0.95 53.01
N ALA A 125 -39.98 2.24 53.08
CA ALA A 125 -39.05 3.29 52.65
C ALA A 125 -37.71 3.17 53.40
N VAL A 126 -36.60 3.09 52.66
CA VAL A 126 -35.27 2.71 53.19
C VAL A 126 -34.76 3.70 54.25
N ASP A 127 -35.11 4.97 54.13
CA ASP A 127 -34.81 6.05 55.08
C ASP A 127 -35.54 5.89 56.43
N ARG A 128 -36.68 5.18 56.46
CA ARG A 128 -37.50 4.96 57.65
C ARG A 128 -37.34 3.56 58.24
N TRP A 129 -36.59 2.70 57.57
CA TRP A 129 -36.39 1.32 57.97
C TRP A 129 -35.14 1.19 58.85
N LYS A 130 -35.34 0.81 60.12
CA LYS A 130 -34.26 0.68 61.13
C LYS A 130 -34.06 -0.79 61.53
N PRO A 131 -33.37 -1.59 60.72
CA PRO A 131 -33.05 -2.96 61.09
C PRO A 131 -31.89 -3.03 62.08
N ASP A 132 -31.80 -4.13 62.83
CA ASP A 132 -30.62 -4.41 63.65
C ASP A 132 -29.35 -4.48 62.79
N VAL A 133 -28.29 -3.84 63.29
CA VAL A 133 -26.92 -3.98 62.79
C VAL A 133 -26.24 -5.05 63.65
N ALA A 134 -25.49 -5.98 63.03
CA ALA A 134 -24.81 -7.04 63.78
C ALA A 134 -23.85 -6.42 64.83
N GLY A 135 -23.94 -6.87 66.09
CA GLY A 135 -23.36 -6.24 67.27
C GLY A 135 -21.84 -6.32 67.46
N THR A 136 -21.06 -6.53 66.41
CA THR A 136 -19.60 -6.43 66.44
C THR A 136 -19.08 -5.95 65.08
N PRO A 137 -18.18 -4.95 65.01
CA PRO A 137 -17.57 -4.54 63.75
C PRO A 137 -16.82 -5.73 63.16
N ALA A 138 -17.24 -6.21 62.00
CA ALA A 138 -16.46 -7.21 61.27
C ALA A 138 -15.13 -6.59 60.82
N ALA A 139 -14.07 -7.40 60.75
CA ALA A 139 -12.77 -6.95 60.29
C ALA A 139 -12.90 -6.24 58.93
N VAL A 140 -12.17 -5.14 58.72
CA VAL A 140 -12.17 -4.42 57.45
C VAL A 140 -11.50 -5.29 56.38
N CYS A 141 -11.99 -5.21 55.14
CA CYS A 141 -11.44 -5.91 54.00
C CYS A 141 -9.93 -5.68 53.89
N ALA A 142 -9.14 -6.76 53.75
CA ALA A 142 -7.68 -6.70 53.66
C ALA A 142 -7.14 -6.08 52.35
N ILE A 143 -8.00 -5.53 51.49
CA ILE A 143 -7.58 -4.80 50.29
C ILE A 143 -7.31 -3.35 50.70
N PRO A 144 -6.07 -2.84 50.52
CA PRO A 144 -5.75 -1.45 50.85
C PRO A 144 -6.72 -0.47 50.21
N GLY A 145 -7.24 0.47 51.01
CA GLY A 145 -8.22 1.47 50.56
C GLY A 145 -9.69 1.00 50.50
N CYS A 146 -10.00 -0.26 50.84
CA CYS A 146 -11.37 -0.74 50.96
C CYS A 146 -11.87 -0.59 52.41
N ALA A 147 -12.80 0.33 52.65
CA ALA A 147 -13.39 0.54 53.99
C ALA A 147 -14.51 -0.44 54.36
N LEU A 148 -14.91 -1.34 53.45
CA LEU A 148 -15.97 -2.30 53.70
C LEU A 148 -15.56 -3.41 54.66
N TRP A 149 -16.51 -3.89 55.44
CA TRP A 149 -16.36 -5.07 56.28
C TRP A 149 -16.20 -6.35 55.46
N ALA A 150 -15.34 -7.25 55.95
CA ALA A 150 -15.13 -8.57 55.41
C ALA A 150 -16.35 -9.46 55.67
N GLU A 151 -16.80 -10.16 54.64
CA GLU A 151 -17.77 -11.25 54.78
C GLU A 151 -16.97 -12.55 54.62
N LEU A 152 -17.03 -13.43 55.63
CA LEU A 152 -16.38 -14.76 55.68
C LEU A 152 -14.91 -14.74 56.17
N ASP A 153 -14.41 -15.93 56.52
CA ASP A 153 -13.08 -16.17 57.14
C ASP A 153 -11.87 -15.81 56.24
N ALA A 154 -12.12 -15.45 54.97
CA ALA A 154 -11.08 -15.13 54.00
C ALA A 154 -10.58 -13.68 54.08
N GLY A 155 -11.14 -12.84 54.96
CA GLY A 155 -10.67 -11.45 55.17
C GLY A 155 -11.02 -10.46 54.04
N TRP A 156 -11.96 -10.81 53.16
CA TRP A 156 -12.39 -9.99 52.02
C TRP A 156 -13.83 -9.51 52.17
N CYS A 157 -14.17 -8.31 51.69
CA CYS A 157 -15.58 -7.95 51.50
C CYS A 157 -16.22 -8.84 50.41
N HIS A 158 -17.56 -8.95 50.40
CA HIS A 158 -18.30 -9.80 49.44
C HIS A 158 -17.82 -9.64 47.97
N SER A 159 -17.64 -8.40 47.52
CA SER A 159 -17.21 -8.10 46.15
C SER A 159 -15.79 -8.59 45.85
N HIS A 160 -14.87 -8.43 46.80
CA HIS A 160 -13.49 -8.91 46.67
C HIS A 160 -13.42 -10.43 46.82
N HIS A 161 -14.17 -11.04 47.73
CA HIS A 161 -14.27 -12.49 47.90
C HIS A 161 -14.79 -13.18 46.63
N ARG A 162 -15.85 -12.64 46.00
CA ARG A 162 -16.37 -13.17 44.73
C ARG A 162 -15.32 -13.08 43.61
N ARG A 163 -14.59 -11.96 43.53
CA ARG A 163 -13.52 -11.77 42.53
C ARG A 163 -12.33 -12.70 42.77
N TRP A 164 -11.97 -12.93 44.04
CA TRP A 164 -10.94 -13.86 44.46
C TRP A 164 -11.29 -15.30 44.06
N ARG A 165 -12.52 -15.76 44.35
CA ARG A 165 -13.01 -17.08 43.92
C ARG A 165 -13.03 -17.26 42.41
N LEU A 166 -13.50 -16.26 41.66
CA LEU A 166 -13.50 -16.31 40.19
C LEU A 166 -12.10 -16.43 39.58
N ARG A 167 -11.04 -16.16 40.35
CA ARG A 167 -9.63 -16.32 39.94
C ARG A 167 -8.99 -17.61 40.45
N GLY A 168 -9.78 -18.54 40.97
CA GLY A 168 -9.26 -19.82 41.47
C GLY A 168 -8.60 -19.71 42.83
N CYS A 169 -8.98 -18.72 43.64
CA CYS A 169 -8.53 -18.58 45.04
C CYS A 169 -6.99 -18.44 45.21
N PRO A 170 -6.34 -17.45 44.56
CA PRO A 170 -4.90 -17.22 44.70
C PRO A 170 -4.50 -16.85 46.15
N SER A 171 -3.21 -16.80 46.47
CA SER A 171 -2.78 -16.34 47.80
C SER A 171 -3.22 -14.90 48.07
N ALA A 172 -3.32 -14.52 49.36
CA ALA A 172 -3.75 -13.18 49.75
C ALA A 172 -2.82 -12.09 49.18
N ALA A 173 -1.50 -12.31 49.19
CA ALA A 173 -0.52 -11.40 48.63
C ALA A 173 -0.69 -11.23 47.10
N GLU A 174 -0.88 -12.33 46.36
CA GLU A 174 -1.13 -12.28 44.91
C GLU A 174 -2.44 -11.55 44.59
N PHE A 175 -3.48 -11.77 45.39
CA PHE A 175 -4.77 -11.14 45.17
C PHE A 175 -4.76 -9.64 45.48
N ILE A 176 -4.08 -9.23 46.57
CA ILE A 176 -3.87 -7.83 46.91
C ILE A 176 -3.06 -7.13 45.80
N ALA A 177 -1.95 -7.72 45.37
CA ALA A 177 -1.13 -7.18 44.29
C ALA A 177 -1.94 -7.05 42.98
N TYR A 178 -2.79 -8.04 42.67
CA TYR A 178 -3.69 -7.98 41.53
C TYR A 178 -4.70 -6.83 41.62
N CYS A 179 -5.35 -6.64 42.79
CA CYS A 179 -6.33 -5.59 43.01
C CYS A 179 -5.69 -4.19 42.96
N ALA A 180 -4.53 -4.02 43.60
CA ALA A 180 -3.77 -2.76 43.63
C ALA A 180 -3.36 -2.27 42.23
N SER A 181 -3.30 -3.18 41.27
CA SER A 181 -2.79 -2.92 39.93
C SER A 181 -3.84 -3.22 38.85
N TYR A 182 -5.12 -3.40 39.23
CA TYR A 182 -6.18 -3.82 38.34
C TYR A 182 -6.55 -2.74 37.31
N GLY A 183 -6.19 -2.95 36.04
CA GLY A 183 -6.57 -2.06 34.93
C GLY A 183 -5.42 -1.26 34.32
N GLU A 184 -4.22 -1.35 34.88
CA GLU A 184 -2.99 -0.92 34.24
C GLU A 184 -2.57 -1.93 33.16
N ASP A 185 -2.09 -1.43 32.02
CA ASP A 185 -1.51 -2.28 30.98
C ASP A 185 -0.07 -2.61 31.39
N ARG A 186 0.24 -3.88 31.64
CA ARG A 186 1.55 -4.32 32.13
C ARG A 186 1.94 -5.71 31.65
N PHE A 187 3.24 -5.93 31.47
CA PHE A 187 3.81 -7.27 31.30
C PHE A 187 4.14 -7.82 32.69
N ASP A 188 3.34 -8.77 33.16
CA ASP A 188 3.63 -9.51 34.39
C ASP A 188 4.50 -10.72 34.05
N LEU A 189 5.80 -10.62 34.35
CA LEU A 189 6.81 -11.62 34.02
C LEU A 189 7.22 -12.46 35.25
N ARG A 190 6.68 -12.15 36.43
CA ARG A 190 6.92 -12.90 37.69
C ARG A 190 6.70 -14.41 37.53
N PRO A 191 5.63 -14.89 36.86
CA PRO A 191 5.39 -16.32 36.75
C PRO A 191 6.37 -17.09 35.85
N LEU A 192 7.22 -16.39 35.08
CA LEU A 192 8.22 -17.02 34.22
C LEU A 192 9.47 -17.40 35.01
N ALA A 193 10.14 -18.47 34.58
CA ALA A 193 11.46 -18.86 35.07
C ALA A 193 12.48 -17.70 34.93
N PRO A 194 13.49 -17.59 35.81
CA PRO A 194 14.41 -16.45 35.84
C PRO A 194 15.11 -16.15 34.51
N GLN A 195 15.57 -17.18 33.80
CA GLN A 195 16.19 -17.02 32.48
C GLN A 195 15.16 -16.60 31.43
N LEU A 196 14.04 -17.31 31.33
CA LEU A 196 12.95 -16.97 30.40
C LEU A 196 12.42 -15.54 30.58
N ARG A 197 12.39 -15.05 31.82
CA ARG A 197 12.05 -13.66 32.16
C ARG A 197 13.02 -12.68 31.51
N LEU A 198 14.32 -12.91 31.63
CA LEU A 198 15.35 -12.09 30.99
C LEU A 198 15.26 -12.16 29.46
N GLU A 199 14.95 -13.34 28.91
CA GLU A 199 14.80 -13.54 27.47
C GLU A 199 13.61 -12.75 26.90
N ILE A 200 12.46 -12.77 27.58
CA ILE A 200 11.29 -11.96 27.22
C ILE A 200 11.59 -10.47 27.41
N GLY A 201 12.28 -10.09 28.49
CA GLY A 201 12.74 -8.72 28.71
C GLY A 201 13.64 -8.21 27.57
N TYR A 202 14.59 -9.02 27.14
CA TYR A 202 15.46 -8.73 25.99
C TYR A 202 14.66 -8.56 24.69
N ALA A 203 13.67 -9.43 24.44
CA ALA A 203 12.82 -9.31 23.26
C ALA A 203 11.98 -8.03 23.27
N LEU A 204 11.43 -7.63 24.42
CA LEU A 204 10.70 -6.36 24.58
C LEU A 204 11.62 -5.15 24.38
N GLN A 205 12.84 -5.19 24.92
CA GLN A 205 13.88 -4.20 24.67
C GLN A 205 14.15 -4.04 23.17
N CYS A 206 14.39 -5.16 22.47
CA CYS A 206 14.63 -5.17 21.04
C CYS A 206 13.46 -4.57 20.25
N ARG A 207 12.21 -4.77 20.70
CA ARG A 207 11.02 -4.16 20.07
C ARG A 207 11.04 -2.64 20.17
N VAL A 208 11.37 -2.11 21.35
CA VAL A 208 11.49 -0.67 21.59
C VAL A 208 12.60 -0.10 20.70
N ASP A 209 13.77 -0.72 20.69
CA ASP A 209 14.91 -0.27 19.88
C ASP A 209 14.64 -0.32 18.38
N ALA A 210 13.88 -1.33 17.93
CA ALA A 210 13.50 -1.45 16.52
C ALA A 210 12.46 -0.41 16.08
N ASN A 211 11.66 0.13 17.01
CA ASN A 211 10.63 1.14 16.79
C ASN A 211 9.72 0.87 15.57
N ARG A 212 9.31 -0.39 15.37
CA ARG A 212 8.66 -0.88 14.13
C ARG A 212 7.34 -1.62 14.32
N THR A 213 7.11 -2.21 15.49
CA THR A 213 5.95 -3.07 15.70
C THR A 213 5.44 -2.88 17.11
N ARG A 214 4.18 -2.47 17.20
CA ARG A 214 3.49 -2.34 18.48
C ARG A 214 3.27 -3.71 19.11
N THR A 215 3.71 -3.88 20.34
CA THR A 215 3.60 -5.10 21.15
C THR A 215 3.03 -4.70 22.50
N THR A 216 1.71 -4.77 22.67
CA THR A 216 1.05 -4.40 23.94
C THR A 216 1.02 -5.60 24.89
N PRO A 217 1.01 -5.41 26.22
CA PRO A 217 0.94 -6.52 27.17
C PRO A 217 -0.19 -7.49 26.92
N ARG A 218 -1.38 -6.97 26.64
CA ARG A 218 -2.55 -7.79 26.27
C ARG A 218 -2.36 -8.60 25.00
N SER A 219 -1.61 -8.09 24.03
CA SER A 219 -1.43 -8.76 22.74
C SER A 219 -0.54 -10.00 22.83
N ILE A 220 0.36 -10.07 23.81
CA ILE A 220 1.22 -11.23 24.03
C ILE A 220 0.90 -12.01 25.31
N LYS A 221 -0.06 -11.54 26.14
CA LYS A 221 -0.50 -12.24 27.36
C LYS A 221 -0.82 -13.72 27.13
N PRO A 222 -1.56 -14.14 26.06
CA PRO A 222 -1.80 -15.57 25.82
C PRO A 222 -0.52 -16.39 25.59
N LEU A 223 0.52 -15.77 25.00
CA LEU A 223 1.82 -16.41 24.83
C LEU A 223 2.54 -16.53 26.19
N LEU A 224 2.56 -15.47 27.00
CA LEU A 224 3.17 -15.53 28.33
C LEU A 224 2.51 -16.61 29.19
N ASP A 225 1.18 -16.72 29.17
CA ASP A 225 0.44 -17.77 29.88
C ASP A 225 0.81 -19.18 29.39
N HIS A 226 1.00 -19.34 28.09
CA HIS A 226 1.46 -20.61 27.52
C HIS A 226 2.89 -20.97 27.93
N LEU A 227 3.79 -19.98 27.96
CA LEU A 227 5.18 -20.19 28.40
C LEU A 227 5.28 -20.58 29.88
N VAL A 228 4.40 -20.03 30.73
CA VAL A 228 4.29 -20.45 32.13
C VAL A 228 3.77 -21.88 32.21
N ALA A 229 2.73 -22.20 31.46
CA ALA A 229 2.12 -23.54 31.47
C ALA A 229 3.03 -24.63 30.86
N SER A 230 3.94 -24.28 29.95
CA SER A 230 4.87 -25.24 29.35
C SER A 230 6.02 -25.65 30.27
N GLY A 231 6.28 -24.88 31.34
CA GLY A 231 7.37 -25.13 32.28
C GLY A 231 8.77 -24.95 31.69
N ALA A 232 8.91 -24.30 30.54
CA ALA A 232 10.21 -24.06 29.91
C ALA A 232 11.04 -23.03 30.71
N GLU A 233 12.36 -23.24 30.78
CA GLU A 233 13.30 -22.31 31.40
C GLU A 233 13.91 -21.34 30.38
N SER A 234 13.85 -21.68 29.09
CA SER A 234 14.34 -20.87 27.96
C SER A 234 13.52 -21.09 26.68
N LEU A 235 13.40 -20.03 25.88
CA LEU A 235 12.86 -20.09 24.52
C LEU A 235 13.75 -20.89 23.56
N LEU A 236 15.04 -21.05 23.88
CA LEU A 236 16.03 -21.74 23.03
C LEU A 236 16.10 -23.25 23.29
N GLU A 237 15.35 -23.79 24.25
CA GLU A 237 15.30 -25.24 24.54
C GLU A 237 14.77 -26.07 23.38
N ARG A 238 13.90 -25.47 22.55
CA ARG A 238 13.25 -26.17 21.44
C ARG A 238 13.15 -25.29 20.19
N PRO A 239 13.12 -25.89 18.99
CA PRO A 239 13.01 -25.16 17.75
C PRO A 239 11.71 -24.34 17.67
N LEU A 240 11.75 -23.20 16.98
CA LEU A 240 10.56 -22.37 16.74
C LEU A 240 9.39 -23.17 16.13
N ALA A 241 9.66 -24.13 15.24
CA ALA A 241 8.60 -24.95 14.64
C ALA A 241 7.81 -25.76 15.68
N GLU A 242 8.49 -26.30 16.69
CA GLU A 242 7.87 -27.06 17.78
C GLU A 242 7.04 -26.13 18.67
N TRP A 243 7.61 -24.99 19.06
CA TRP A 243 6.88 -23.94 19.76
C TRP A 243 5.59 -23.56 19.04
N LEU A 244 5.68 -23.30 17.73
CA LEU A 244 4.55 -22.88 16.92
C LEU A 244 3.48 -23.96 16.74
N ALA A 245 3.86 -25.24 16.77
CA ALA A 245 2.93 -26.36 16.72
C ALA A 245 2.17 -26.55 18.04
N GLY A 246 2.80 -26.23 19.18
CA GLY A 246 2.23 -26.35 20.52
C GLY A 246 1.39 -25.15 20.99
N LEU A 247 1.27 -24.08 20.19
CA LEU A 247 0.57 -22.86 20.61
C LEU A 247 -0.94 -23.09 20.76
N PRO A 248 -1.56 -22.67 21.89
CA PRO A 248 -3.02 -22.70 22.04
C PRO A 248 -3.68 -21.69 21.09
N ALA A 249 -4.95 -21.90 20.74
CA ALA A 249 -5.69 -21.04 19.81
C ALA A 249 -5.62 -19.53 20.16
N ALA A 250 -5.63 -19.19 21.45
CA ALA A 250 -5.50 -17.82 21.94
C ALA A 250 -4.12 -17.18 21.68
N ALA A 251 -3.06 -17.98 21.55
CA ALA A 251 -1.69 -17.55 21.25
C ALA A 251 -1.29 -17.78 19.78
N SER A 252 -2.05 -18.58 19.04
CA SER A 252 -1.85 -18.85 17.60
C SER A 252 -2.32 -17.70 16.70
N VAL A 253 -2.95 -16.66 17.25
CA VAL A 253 -3.27 -15.43 16.51
C VAL A 253 -1.98 -14.69 16.11
N ASN A 254 -2.04 -13.89 15.04
CA ASN A 254 -0.85 -13.35 14.37
C ASN A 254 0.15 -12.63 15.30
N THR A 255 -0.30 -11.86 16.29
CA THR A 255 0.59 -11.03 17.11
C THR A 255 1.46 -11.83 18.10
N PRO A 256 0.92 -12.65 19.03
CA PRO A 256 1.73 -13.49 19.90
C PRO A 256 2.61 -14.47 19.11
N ARG A 257 2.07 -15.09 18.05
CA ARG A 257 2.85 -15.95 17.14
C ARG A 257 4.06 -15.23 16.54
N ALA A 258 3.87 -14.02 16.02
CA ALA A 258 4.95 -13.21 15.44
C ALA A 258 5.93 -12.69 16.50
N PHE A 259 5.46 -12.42 17.73
CA PHE A 259 6.33 -12.03 18.83
C PHE A 259 7.22 -13.19 19.28
N LEU A 260 6.70 -14.41 19.42
CA LEU A 260 7.50 -15.58 19.77
C LEU A 260 8.62 -15.84 18.76
N GLY A 261 8.28 -15.81 17.47
CA GLY A 261 9.26 -15.88 16.40
C GLY A 261 10.35 -14.85 16.62
N TYR A 262 9.98 -13.56 16.69
CA TYR A 262 10.88 -12.44 16.92
C TYR A 262 11.76 -12.57 18.17
N ALA A 263 11.19 -13.02 19.30
CA ALA A 263 11.92 -13.18 20.56
C ALA A 263 13.05 -14.20 20.40
N ILE A 264 12.73 -15.38 19.84
CA ILE A 264 13.73 -16.39 19.52
C ILE A 264 14.78 -15.84 18.54
N GLU A 265 14.38 -15.04 17.55
CA GLU A 265 15.34 -14.41 16.63
C GLU A 265 16.33 -13.50 17.36
N CYS A 266 15.85 -12.61 18.24
CA CYS A 266 16.71 -11.71 19.00
C CYS A 266 17.70 -12.48 19.87
N LEU A 267 17.27 -13.57 20.50
CA LEU A 267 18.15 -14.40 21.33
C LEU A 267 19.21 -15.11 20.49
N LEU A 268 18.83 -15.66 19.33
CA LEU A 268 19.79 -16.25 18.39
C LEU A 268 20.76 -15.20 17.82
N ASP A 269 20.32 -13.96 17.58
CA ASP A 269 21.21 -12.86 17.18
C ASP A 269 22.24 -12.57 18.28
N LEU A 270 21.80 -12.56 19.54
CA LEU A 270 22.67 -12.34 20.69
C LEU A 270 23.63 -13.51 20.91
N ARG A 271 23.18 -14.76 20.73
CA ARG A 271 23.99 -15.97 20.93
C ARG A 271 25.01 -16.18 19.81
N ASP A 272 24.52 -16.26 18.57
CA ASP A 272 25.29 -16.67 17.39
C ASP A 272 26.04 -15.49 16.74
N GLY A 273 25.79 -14.26 17.19
CA GLY A 273 26.26 -13.04 16.56
C GLY A 273 25.50 -12.69 15.28
N THR A 274 25.75 -11.49 14.78
CA THR A 274 25.19 -10.97 13.53
C THR A 274 26.29 -10.74 12.50
N GLY A 275 26.03 -11.02 11.23
CA GLY A 275 26.97 -10.71 10.16
C GLY A 275 26.87 -11.67 8.99
N TRP A 276 27.51 -11.28 7.89
CA TRP A 276 27.45 -12.02 6.62
C TRP A 276 28.01 -13.44 6.73
N ASP A 277 29.13 -13.65 7.43
CA ASP A 277 29.80 -14.96 7.45
C ASP A 277 29.02 -16.02 8.26
N SER A 278 28.37 -15.63 9.35
CA SER A 278 27.48 -16.51 10.13
C SER A 278 26.19 -16.82 9.37
N GLU A 279 25.63 -15.84 8.67
CA GLU A 279 24.35 -16.01 8.00
C GLU A 279 24.47 -16.81 6.70
N TYR A 280 25.58 -16.65 5.96
CA TYR A 280 25.77 -17.32 4.67
C TYR A 280 25.96 -18.82 4.74
N GLN A 281 26.41 -19.36 5.88
CA GLN A 281 26.51 -20.80 6.08
C GLN A 281 25.12 -21.46 6.15
N ARG A 282 24.10 -20.71 6.56
CA ARG A 282 22.72 -21.21 6.72
C ARG A 282 22.00 -21.34 5.40
N ASP A 283 21.02 -22.22 5.34
CA ASP A 283 20.13 -22.37 4.19
C ASP A 283 18.96 -21.38 4.18
N VAL A 284 18.74 -20.68 5.29
CA VAL A 284 17.73 -19.64 5.43
C VAL A 284 18.39 -18.37 5.92
N TRP A 285 18.54 -17.39 5.04
CA TRP A 285 19.16 -16.11 5.37
C TRP A 285 18.12 -15.12 5.85
N ARG A 286 18.39 -14.49 6.98
CA ARG A 286 17.59 -13.42 7.57
C ARG A 286 18.17 -12.10 7.13
N LEU A 287 17.41 -11.38 6.32
CA LEU A 287 17.86 -10.19 5.64
C LEU A 287 18.25 -9.07 6.61
N ARG A 288 17.58 -8.99 7.76
CA ARG A 288 17.95 -8.06 8.85
C ARG A 288 19.40 -8.24 9.33
N ARG A 289 19.88 -9.49 9.43
CA ARG A 289 21.24 -9.81 9.90
C ARG A 289 22.32 -9.45 8.89
N LEU A 290 21.93 -9.27 7.63
CA LEU A 290 22.78 -8.80 6.54
C LEU A 290 22.74 -7.27 6.40
N GLY A 291 22.16 -6.56 7.36
CA GLY A 291 21.97 -5.11 7.31
C GLY A 291 20.92 -4.66 6.29
N VAL A 292 20.12 -5.58 5.74
CA VAL A 292 19.09 -5.22 4.76
C VAL A 292 17.81 -4.81 5.46
N SER A 293 17.26 -3.66 5.07
CA SER A 293 16.11 -3.03 5.71
C SER A 293 14.82 -3.85 5.55
N GLY A 294 13.97 -3.80 6.58
CA GLY A 294 12.84 -4.72 6.76
C GLY A 294 11.63 -4.51 5.83
N HIS A 295 11.63 -3.49 4.97
CA HIS A 295 10.59 -3.30 3.96
C HIS A 295 10.66 -4.35 2.85
N ASP A 296 11.82 -4.97 2.65
CA ASP A 296 12.03 -5.93 1.56
C ASP A 296 11.75 -7.36 1.97
N GLY A 297 11.15 -7.62 3.14
CA GLY A 297 10.80 -8.94 3.67
C GLY A 297 11.87 -9.53 4.62
N ALA A 298 11.49 -10.57 5.38
CA ALA A 298 12.28 -11.03 6.53
C ALA A 298 13.41 -12.03 6.18
N LYS A 299 13.20 -12.89 5.16
CA LYS A 299 14.11 -14.00 4.85
C LYS A 299 14.26 -14.32 3.36
N LEU A 300 15.33 -15.04 3.02
CA LEU A 300 15.60 -15.72 1.75
C LEU A 300 15.89 -17.20 2.06
N ASP A 301 15.10 -18.12 1.51
CA ASP A 301 15.01 -19.52 1.95
C ASP A 301 15.39 -20.50 0.83
N PHE A 302 16.57 -21.10 0.92
CA PHE A 302 17.15 -21.97 -0.09
C PHE A 302 16.86 -23.46 0.14
N THR A 303 16.14 -23.82 1.21
CA THR A 303 15.89 -25.22 1.58
C THR A 303 15.22 -26.03 0.47
N ALA A 304 14.34 -25.40 -0.30
CA ALA A 304 13.64 -26.01 -1.44
C ALA A 304 14.51 -26.21 -2.70
N VAL A 305 15.76 -25.74 -2.71
CA VAL A 305 16.69 -25.98 -3.82
C VAL A 305 17.44 -27.30 -3.55
N HIS A 306 17.29 -28.24 -4.48
CA HIS A 306 17.97 -29.54 -4.45
C HIS A 306 18.66 -29.82 -5.79
N PRO A 307 19.72 -30.62 -5.84
CA PRO A 307 20.42 -31.24 -4.72
C PRO A 307 21.29 -30.23 -3.95
N VAL A 308 21.99 -30.70 -2.90
CA VAL A 308 22.79 -29.83 -2.01
C VAL A 308 23.83 -29.02 -2.78
N TRP A 309 24.50 -29.61 -3.78
CA TRP A 309 25.49 -28.87 -4.58
C TRP A 309 24.87 -27.68 -5.34
N LEU A 310 23.63 -27.82 -5.85
CA LEU A 310 22.92 -26.74 -6.53
C LEU A 310 22.52 -25.65 -5.53
N ARG A 311 22.11 -26.04 -4.32
CA ARG A 311 21.79 -25.12 -3.22
C ARG A 311 22.99 -24.26 -2.83
N GLU A 312 24.16 -24.87 -2.68
CA GLU A 312 25.39 -24.15 -2.32
C GLU A 312 25.82 -23.17 -3.42
N LEU A 313 25.70 -23.56 -4.69
CA LEU A 313 25.91 -22.64 -5.81
C LEU A 313 24.87 -21.51 -5.84
N ALA A 314 23.60 -21.80 -5.58
CA ALA A 314 22.52 -20.81 -5.51
C ALA A 314 22.76 -19.78 -4.40
N LYS A 315 23.16 -20.24 -3.21
CA LYS A 315 23.59 -19.42 -2.07
C LYS A 315 24.76 -18.55 -2.50
N ARG A 316 25.84 -19.14 -3.02
CA ARG A 316 27.02 -18.39 -3.48
C ARG A 316 26.69 -17.32 -4.53
N TRP A 317 25.83 -17.65 -5.49
CA TRP A 317 25.39 -16.72 -6.54
C TRP A 317 24.57 -15.56 -5.97
N CYS A 318 23.60 -15.84 -5.09
CA CYS A 318 22.82 -14.80 -4.44
C CYS A 318 23.69 -13.87 -3.59
N ARG A 319 24.66 -14.43 -2.84
CA ARG A 319 25.67 -13.66 -2.08
C ARG A 319 26.42 -12.69 -2.99
N TRP A 320 26.96 -13.18 -4.10
CA TRP A 320 27.69 -12.36 -5.05
C TRP A 320 26.81 -11.24 -5.62
N ARG A 321 25.62 -11.57 -6.10
CA ARG A 321 24.71 -10.55 -6.66
C ARG A 321 24.25 -9.51 -5.64
N MET A 322 24.07 -9.88 -4.37
CA MET A 322 23.80 -8.91 -3.30
C MET A 322 24.94 -7.90 -3.19
N SER A 323 26.21 -8.36 -3.23
CA SER A 323 27.37 -7.45 -3.21
C SER A 323 27.46 -6.55 -4.45
N CYS A 324 26.96 -7.00 -5.61
CA CYS A 324 26.82 -6.17 -6.81
C CYS A 324 25.60 -5.20 -6.74
N GLY A 325 24.90 -5.17 -5.61
CA GLY A 325 23.74 -4.30 -5.42
C GLY A 325 22.48 -4.78 -6.13
N VAL A 326 22.33 -6.04 -6.51
CA VAL A 326 21.07 -6.53 -7.09
C VAL A 326 19.97 -6.55 -6.02
N GLY A 327 18.79 -6.03 -6.36
CA GLY A 327 17.67 -5.92 -5.42
C GLY A 327 17.05 -7.26 -5.01
N LEU A 328 16.50 -7.32 -3.79
CA LEU A 328 15.93 -8.54 -3.21
C LEU A 328 14.74 -9.12 -4.00
N GLY A 329 13.95 -8.28 -4.67
CA GLY A 329 12.88 -8.75 -5.56
C GLY A 329 13.42 -9.66 -6.67
N GLN A 330 14.54 -9.28 -7.28
CA GLN A 330 15.18 -10.09 -8.31
C GLN A 330 15.84 -11.33 -7.70
N LEU A 331 16.47 -11.25 -6.53
CA LEU A 331 17.05 -12.41 -5.85
C LEU A 331 16.01 -13.47 -5.46
N ARG A 332 14.78 -13.04 -5.16
CA ARG A 332 13.66 -13.97 -4.96
C ARG A 332 13.24 -14.67 -6.23
N SER A 333 13.16 -13.93 -7.34
CA SER A 333 12.86 -14.50 -8.66
C SER A 333 13.93 -15.50 -9.08
N ASP A 334 15.20 -15.16 -8.92
CA ASP A 334 16.34 -16.04 -9.14
C ASP A 334 16.22 -17.34 -8.34
N ARG A 335 16.04 -17.22 -7.02
CA ARG A 335 15.89 -18.38 -6.13
C ARG A 335 14.68 -19.24 -6.53
N LEU A 336 13.56 -18.62 -6.88
CA LEU A 336 12.36 -19.35 -7.35
C LEU A 336 12.64 -20.10 -8.66
N ALA A 337 13.36 -19.49 -9.59
CA ALA A 337 13.79 -20.13 -10.83
C ALA A 337 14.69 -21.34 -10.56
N LEU A 338 15.59 -21.26 -9.56
CA LEU A 338 16.44 -22.39 -9.18
C LEU A 338 15.70 -23.50 -8.42
N VAL A 339 14.67 -23.17 -7.64
CA VAL A 339 13.74 -24.17 -7.09
C VAL A 339 13.01 -24.91 -8.21
N ARG A 340 12.56 -24.18 -9.25
CA ARG A 340 11.87 -24.80 -10.39
C ARG A 340 12.82 -25.60 -11.27
N LEU A 341 14.04 -25.12 -11.53
CA LEU A 341 15.07 -25.92 -12.19
C LEU A 341 15.28 -27.25 -11.45
N SER A 342 15.46 -27.19 -10.13
CA SER A 342 15.57 -28.37 -9.27
C SER A 342 14.40 -29.34 -9.40
N GLN A 343 13.17 -28.84 -9.37
CA GLN A 343 11.95 -29.66 -9.34
C GLN A 343 11.51 -30.16 -10.72
N PHE A 344 11.77 -29.39 -11.77
CA PHE A 344 11.27 -29.65 -13.11
C PHE A 344 12.27 -30.42 -13.99
N THR A 345 13.53 -30.52 -13.57
CA THR A 345 14.53 -31.39 -14.23
C THR A 345 14.46 -32.81 -13.63
N PRO A 346 14.00 -33.83 -14.37
CA PRO A 346 13.98 -35.21 -13.89
C PRO A 346 15.38 -35.70 -13.48
N GLY A 347 15.48 -36.39 -12.35
CA GLY A 347 16.73 -36.97 -11.85
C GLY A 347 17.71 -35.96 -11.21
N LEU A 348 17.56 -34.66 -11.45
CA LEU A 348 18.49 -33.65 -10.93
C LEU A 348 18.53 -33.61 -9.41
N ALA A 349 17.37 -33.67 -8.74
CA ALA A 349 17.28 -33.61 -7.28
C ALA A 349 18.05 -34.73 -6.55
N SER A 350 18.28 -35.86 -7.22
CA SER A 350 19.03 -37.02 -6.71
C SER A 350 20.47 -37.09 -7.22
N SER A 351 20.91 -36.13 -8.04
CA SER A 351 22.25 -36.14 -8.62
C SER A 351 23.34 -35.81 -7.60
N SER A 352 24.52 -36.40 -7.79
CA SER A 352 25.69 -36.23 -6.92
C SER A 352 26.53 -35.00 -7.28
N GLY A 353 26.44 -34.50 -8.52
CA GLY A 353 27.30 -33.41 -8.99
C GLY A 353 26.74 -32.55 -10.13
N PRO A 354 27.43 -31.43 -10.44
CA PRO A 354 26.99 -30.46 -11.45
C PRO A 354 26.99 -30.99 -12.89
N ASP A 355 27.67 -32.12 -13.15
CA ASP A 355 27.68 -32.87 -14.40
C ASP A 355 26.29 -33.34 -14.84
N ALA A 356 25.36 -33.51 -13.89
CA ALA A 356 23.97 -33.86 -14.19
C ALA A 356 23.16 -32.71 -14.83
N LEU A 357 23.66 -31.47 -14.80
CA LEU A 357 23.11 -30.39 -15.62
C LEU A 357 23.77 -30.43 -16.99
N ASP A 358 23.29 -31.29 -17.88
CA ASP A 358 23.66 -31.32 -19.29
C ASP A 358 22.60 -30.61 -20.17
N ARG A 359 22.75 -30.68 -21.50
CA ARG A 359 21.77 -30.09 -22.42
C ARG A 359 20.40 -30.79 -22.34
N ALA A 360 20.36 -32.12 -22.21
CA ALA A 360 19.11 -32.89 -22.15
C ALA A 360 18.31 -32.55 -20.89
N ALA A 361 18.99 -32.37 -19.75
CA ALA A 361 18.42 -31.92 -18.49
C ALA A 361 17.77 -30.53 -18.61
N LEU A 362 18.44 -29.60 -19.31
CA LEU A 362 17.89 -28.27 -19.57
C LEU A 362 16.68 -28.31 -20.52
N GLU A 363 16.69 -29.16 -21.53
CA GLU A 363 15.55 -29.34 -22.43
C GLU A 363 14.33 -29.94 -21.72
N ALA A 364 14.55 -30.93 -20.85
CA ALA A 364 13.50 -31.49 -19.99
C ALA A 364 12.91 -30.42 -19.05
N TYR A 365 13.77 -29.58 -18.46
CA TYR A 365 13.34 -28.42 -17.68
C TYR A 365 12.48 -27.46 -18.52
N LEU A 366 12.93 -27.06 -19.71
CA LEU A 366 12.20 -26.15 -20.59
C LEU A 366 10.83 -26.71 -21.00
N ALA A 367 10.76 -28.01 -21.30
CA ALA A 367 9.52 -28.69 -21.65
C ALA A 367 8.51 -28.67 -20.49
N ARG A 368 8.96 -29.00 -19.27
CA ARG A 368 8.09 -28.91 -18.07
C ARG A 368 7.70 -27.47 -17.76
N LEU A 369 8.64 -26.54 -17.87
CA LEU A 369 8.41 -25.12 -17.65
C LEU A 369 7.34 -24.54 -18.59
N ALA A 370 7.30 -24.99 -19.84
CA ALA A 370 6.29 -24.58 -20.82
C ALA A 370 4.87 -24.98 -20.41
N VAL A 371 4.71 -26.11 -19.72
CA VAL A 371 3.41 -26.62 -19.23
C VAL A 371 3.01 -25.92 -17.93
N GLU A 372 3.92 -25.82 -16.96
CA GLU A 372 3.62 -25.30 -15.62
C GLU A 372 3.47 -23.77 -15.58
N ILE A 373 4.09 -23.06 -16.53
CA ILE A 373 4.07 -21.60 -16.60
C ILE A 373 3.64 -21.16 -17.99
N PRO A 374 2.33 -21.15 -18.31
CA PRO A 374 1.88 -20.89 -19.67
C PRO A 374 2.28 -19.49 -20.18
N HIS A 375 2.33 -18.48 -19.30
CA HIS A 375 2.54 -17.09 -19.71
C HIS A 375 3.99 -16.83 -20.22
N PRO A 376 4.19 -16.45 -21.51
CA PRO A 376 5.51 -16.28 -22.14
C PRO A 376 6.47 -15.34 -21.41
N LYS A 377 5.97 -14.17 -20.96
CA LYS A 377 6.79 -13.19 -20.22
C LYS A 377 7.39 -13.74 -18.92
N THR A 378 6.60 -14.47 -18.14
CA THR A 378 7.05 -15.07 -16.87
C THR A 378 8.08 -16.15 -17.14
N ARG A 379 7.83 -17.00 -18.14
CA ARG A 379 8.81 -17.99 -18.64
C ARG A 379 10.12 -17.36 -19.07
N SER A 380 10.09 -16.31 -19.89
CA SER A 380 11.31 -15.60 -20.30
C SER A 380 12.12 -15.09 -19.11
N ALA A 381 11.46 -14.54 -18.09
CA ALA A 381 12.12 -14.05 -16.89
C ALA A 381 12.78 -15.19 -16.11
N GLU A 382 12.13 -16.34 -16.03
CA GLU A 382 12.65 -17.53 -15.36
C GLU A 382 13.85 -18.14 -16.09
N ILE A 383 13.73 -18.34 -17.41
CA ILE A 383 14.84 -18.78 -18.28
C ILE A 383 16.02 -17.82 -18.12
N GLY A 384 15.78 -16.51 -18.15
CA GLY A 384 16.83 -15.51 -17.94
C GLY A 384 17.53 -15.61 -16.58
N CYS A 385 16.79 -15.96 -15.51
CA CYS A 385 17.40 -16.22 -14.20
C CYS A 385 18.32 -17.45 -14.24
N VAL A 386 17.86 -18.56 -14.83
CA VAL A 386 18.68 -19.78 -14.96
C VAL A 386 19.90 -19.53 -15.86
N THR A 387 19.75 -18.84 -16.99
CA THR A 387 20.87 -18.43 -17.85
C THR A 387 21.91 -17.62 -17.07
N GLY A 388 21.47 -16.63 -16.29
CA GLY A 388 22.35 -15.80 -15.46
C GLY A 388 23.10 -16.60 -14.39
N PHE A 389 22.45 -17.60 -13.79
CA PHE A 389 23.07 -18.53 -12.84
C PHE A 389 24.16 -19.37 -13.51
N LEU A 390 23.81 -20.06 -14.60
CA LEU A 390 24.73 -20.92 -15.35
C LEU A 390 25.95 -20.14 -15.87
N HIS A 391 25.73 -18.90 -16.32
CA HIS A 391 26.81 -18.01 -16.74
C HIS A 391 27.72 -17.62 -15.57
N ALA A 392 27.15 -17.25 -14.41
CA ALA A 392 27.95 -16.88 -13.24
C ALA A 392 28.80 -18.05 -12.70
N VAL A 393 28.23 -19.26 -12.64
CA VAL A 393 28.95 -20.47 -12.21
C VAL A 393 30.18 -20.71 -13.07
N ARG A 394 30.03 -20.57 -14.41
CA ARG A 394 31.15 -20.72 -15.36
C ARG A 394 32.16 -19.57 -15.25
N GLN A 395 31.68 -18.32 -15.32
CA GLN A 395 32.51 -17.13 -15.33
C GLN A 395 33.43 -17.07 -14.10
N HIS A 396 32.90 -17.44 -12.93
CA HIS A 396 33.64 -17.42 -11.68
C HIS A 396 34.26 -18.77 -11.29
N ARG A 397 34.14 -19.80 -12.16
CA ARG A 397 34.68 -21.15 -11.94
C ARG A 397 34.27 -21.74 -10.58
N TRP A 398 33.01 -21.54 -10.18
CA TRP A 398 32.50 -22.06 -8.90
C TRP A 398 32.29 -23.57 -8.93
N ALA A 399 32.03 -24.13 -10.11
CA ALA A 399 31.92 -25.56 -10.39
C ALA A 399 32.22 -25.82 -11.87
N SER A 400 32.56 -27.07 -12.20
CA SER A 400 32.67 -27.52 -13.58
C SER A 400 31.29 -27.96 -14.08
N LEU A 401 30.74 -27.26 -15.06
CA LEU A 401 29.51 -27.64 -15.75
C LEU A 401 29.87 -28.21 -17.14
N PRO A 402 29.09 -29.17 -17.68
CA PRO A 402 29.23 -29.62 -19.06
C PRO A 402 29.21 -28.43 -20.04
N ALA A 403 29.96 -28.51 -21.13
CA ALA A 403 30.15 -27.38 -22.05
C ALA A 403 28.81 -26.93 -22.67
N GLU A 404 27.97 -27.91 -22.99
CA GLU A 404 26.66 -27.82 -23.62
C GLU A 404 25.52 -27.39 -22.68
N ALA A 405 25.77 -27.29 -21.37
CA ALA A 405 24.75 -26.95 -20.37
C ALA A 405 24.40 -25.45 -20.36
N GLN A 406 23.88 -24.97 -21.47
CA GLN A 406 23.60 -23.57 -21.76
C GLN A 406 22.18 -23.40 -22.31
N LEU A 407 21.62 -22.23 -22.04
CA LEU A 407 20.32 -21.79 -22.58
C LEU A 407 20.57 -20.68 -23.59
N TYR A 408 20.02 -20.83 -24.79
CA TYR A 408 20.23 -19.97 -25.94
C TYR A 408 19.06 -19.00 -26.16
N PRO A 409 19.25 -17.92 -26.94
CA PRO A 409 18.14 -17.05 -27.33
C PRO A 409 16.96 -17.78 -27.99
N SER A 410 17.22 -18.87 -28.72
CA SER A 410 16.19 -19.72 -29.34
C SER A 410 15.34 -20.52 -28.34
N ASP A 411 15.83 -20.72 -27.11
CA ASP A 411 15.07 -21.39 -26.05
C ASP A 411 14.02 -20.46 -25.40
N GLN A 412 14.04 -19.16 -25.75
CA GLN A 412 13.07 -18.19 -25.24
C GLN A 412 11.68 -18.43 -25.86
N PRO A 413 10.59 -18.30 -25.07
CA PRO A 413 9.25 -18.31 -25.63
C PRO A 413 9.08 -17.17 -26.62
N ARG A 414 8.38 -17.45 -27.72
CA ARG A 414 7.85 -16.40 -28.58
C ARG A 414 6.94 -15.52 -27.73
N ARG A 415 7.16 -14.21 -27.81
CA ARG A 415 6.27 -13.24 -27.18
C ARG A 415 5.23 -12.88 -28.21
N ASP A 416 3.97 -13.04 -27.83
CA ASP A 416 2.88 -12.36 -28.51
C ASP A 416 3.14 -10.85 -28.46
N GLU A 417 2.52 -10.11 -29.37
CA GLU A 417 2.73 -8.68 -29.58
C GLU A 417 2.73 -7.88 -28.27
N THR A 418 3.43 -6.74 -28.28
CA THR A 418 3.54 -5.90 -27.06
C THR A 418 2.14 -5.48 -26.62
N PRO A 419 1.66 -5.92 -25.45
CA PRO A 419 0.28 -5.66 -25.05
C PRO A 419 0.05 -4.15 -24.93
N ALA A 420 -1.14 -3.70 -25.34
CA ALA A 420 -1.58 -2.33 -25.20
C ALA A 420 -1.37 -1.84 -23.75
N PRO A 421 -0.97 -0.57 -23.56
CA PRO A 421 -0.74 -0.07 -22.22
C PRO A 421 -2.08 0.00 -21.49
N ARG A 422 -2.07 -0.41 -20.23
CA ARG A 422 -3.28 -0.53 -19.41
C ARG A 422 -3.64 0.82 -18.82
N ALA A 423 -3.96 1.80 -19.65
CA ALA A 423 -4.53 3.06 -19.19
C ALA A 423 -5.91 2.81 -18.57
N ILE A 424 -6.28 3.64 -17.59
CA ILE A 424 -7.65 3.69 -17.08
C ILE A 424 -8.50 4.40 -18.13
N PRO A 425 -9.65 3.84 -18.55
CA PRO A 425 -10.54 4.51 -19.50
C PRO A 425 -11.01 5.87 -18.99
N GLU A 426 -11.22 6.83 -19.90
CA GLU A 426 -11.57 8.20 -19.54
C GLU A 426 -12.94 8.29 -18.83
N PHE A 427 -13.88 7.39 -19.18
CA PHE A 427 -15.16 7.24 -18.48
C PHE A 427 -14.98 6.92 -16.98
N VAL A 428 -14.04 6.03 -16.66
CA VAL A 428 -13.71 5.68 -15.28
C VAL A 428 -12.94 6.83 -14.62
N MET A 429 -12.00 7.45 -15.33
CA MET A 429 -11.23 8.59 -14.80
C MET A 429 -12.12 9.79 -14.44
N GLY A 430 -13.13 10.13 -15.24
CA GLY A 430 -14.07 11.19 -14.93
C GLY A 430 -14.82 10.96 -13.61
N GLN A 431 -15.13 9.70 -13.28
CA GLN A 431 -15.67 9.34 -11.96
C GLN A 431 -14.63 9.47 -10.85
N LEU A 432 -13.38 9.04 -11.08
CA LEU A 432 -12.30 9.09 -10.08
C LEU A 432 -11.84 10.52 -9.76
N GLU A 433 -11.80 11.39 -10.76
CA GLU A 433 -11.37 12.79 -10.65
C GLU A 433 -12.49 13.73 -10.19
N SER A 434 -13.73 13.24 -10.11
CA SER A 434 -14.86 14.00 -9.56
C SER A 434 -14.56 14.44 -8.12
N PRO A 435 -14.69 15.75 -7.80
CA PRO A 435 -14.48 16.26 -6.44
C PRO A 435 -15.32 15.51 -5.39
N ALA A 436 -16.56 15.15 -5.74
CA ALA A 436 -17.47 14.43 -4.86
C ALA A 436 -16.96 13.02 -4.50
N ASN A 437 -16.26 12.34 -5.42
CA ASN A 437 -15.68 11.02 -5.16
C ASN A 437 -14.34 11.14 -4.43
N LEU A 438 -13.50 12.12 -4.78
CA LEU A 438 -12.24 12.38 -4.07
C LEU A 438 -12.48 12.75 -2.59
N ASP A 439 -13.55 13.49 -2.29
CA ASP A 439 -13.98 13.83 -0.92
C ASP A 439 -14.37 12.61 -0.08
N ARG A 440 -14.73 11.48 -0.69
CA ARG A 440 -15.04 10.23 0.03
C ARG A 440 -13.79 9.52 0.56
N ILE A 441 -12.60 9.93 0.13
CA ILE A 441 -11.34 9.40 0.68
C ILE A 441 -11.11 10.01 2.07
N SER A 442 -11.45 9.25 3.12
CA SER A 442 -11.38 9.71 4.51
C SER A 442 -9.96 10.05 5.00
N ASP A 443 -8.92 9.41 4.46
CA ASP A 443 -7.53 9.68 4.83
C ASP A 443 -6.92 10.74 3.90
N PRO A 444 -6.65 11.97 4.37
CA PRO A 444 -6.13 13.04 3.52
C PRO A 444 -4.78 12.70 2.88
N ARG A 445 -3.99 11.82 3.49
CA ARG A 445 -2.71 11.36 2.92
C ARG A 445 -2.94 10.48 1.71
N ILE A 446 -3.97 9.63 1.74
CA ILE A 446 -4.33 8.77 0.60
C ILE A 446 -4.92 9.62 -0.52
N ARG A 447 -5.76 10.61 -0.19
CA ARG A 447 -6.30 11.55 -1.18
C ARG A 447 -5.18 12.30 -1.92
N LEU A 448 -4.25 12.90 -1.17
CA LEU A 448 -3.08 13.54 -1.79
C LEU A 448 -2.25 12.56 -2.63
N LEU A 449 -2.09 11.31 -2.18
CA LEU A 449 -1.34 10.31 -2.93
C LEU A 449 -2.02 9.95 -4.26
N VAL A 450 -3.36 9.88 -4.32
CA VAL A 450 -4.10 9.68 -5.57
C VAL A 450 -3.84 10.85 -6.53
N GLU A 451 -3.97 12.09 -6.06
CA GLU A 451 -3.72 13.31 -6.85
C GLU A 451 -2.31 13.36 -7.41
N VAL A 452 -1.30 13.04 -6.59
CA VAL A 452 0.09 12.91 -7.05
C VAL A 452 0.18 11.87 -8.18
N LEU A 453 -0.41 10.69 -8.03
CA LEU A 453 -0.31 9.62 -9.04
C LEU A 453 -1.00 10.00 -10.35
N ILE A 454 -2.17 10.63 -10.29
CA ILE A 454 -2.93 11.09 -11.46
C ILE A 454 -2.14 12.15 -12.23
N ARG A 455 -1.69 13.21 -11.55
CA ARG A 455 -1.08 14.38 -12.19
C ARG A 455 0.35 14.15 -12.65
N THR A 456 1.10 13.28 -11.96
CA THR A 456 2.56 13.12 -12.20
C THR A 456 2.97 11.78 -12.79
N GLY A 457 2.08 10.77 -12.78
CA GLY A 457 2.41 9.43 -13.24
C GLY A 457 3.54 8.74 -12.44
N LEU A 458 3.83 9.19 -11.22
CA LEU A 458 4.84 8.59 -10.36
C LEU A 458 4.55 7.11 -10.08
N ARG A 459 5.60 6.32 -9.80
CA ARG A 459 5.39 4.95 -9.30
C ARG A 459 4.88 5.02 -7.87
N ILE A 460 3.88 4.20 -7.52
CA ILE A 460 3.33 4.15 -6.16
C ILE A 460 4.41 3.99 -5.07
N GLY A 461 5.43 3.15 -5.32
CA GLY A 461 6.52 2.98 -4.38
C GLY A 461 7.34 4.26 -4.15
N ASP A 462 7.53 5.08 -5.18
CA ASP A 462 8.26 6.34 -5.06
C ASP A 462 7.37 7.43 -4.45
N ALA A 463 6.10 7.49 -4.85
CA ALA A 463 5.11 8.45 -4.35
C ALA A 463 4.84 8.29 -2.83
N THR A 464 4.77 7.06 -2.31
CA THR A 464 4.62 6.86 -0.85
C THR A 464 5.85 7.28 -0.06
N ARG A 465 7.03 7.37 -0.70
CA ARG A 465 8.32 7.68 -0.09
C ARG A 465 8.80 9.12 -0.34
N LEU A 466 7.91 10.01 -0.76
CA LEU A 466 8.23 11.43 -0.89
C LEU A 466 8.78 11.98 0.43
N ALA A 467 9.92 12.66 0.34
CA ALA A 467 10.52 13.35 1.47
C ALA A 467 9.62 14.52 1.91
N LEU A 468 9.73 14.94 3.18
CA LEU A 468 8.93 16.05 3.68
C LEU A 468 9.24 17.37 2.93
N ASP A 469 10.48 17.55 2.47
CA ASP A 469 11.01 18.68 1.70
C ASP A 469 11.00 18.43 0.18
N CYS A 470 9.99 17.74 -0.33
CA CYS A 470 9.92 17.33 -1.74
C CYS A 470 9.64 18.46 -2.75
N LEU A 471 9.32 19.67 -2.32
CA LEU A 471 9.06 20.81 -3.22
C LEU A 471 10.35 21.59 -3.46
N VAL A 472 10.73 21.76 -4.72
CA VAL A 472 11.86 22.59 -5.14
C VAL A 472 11.39 23.64 -6.14
N ARG A 473 12.09 24.78 -6.19
CA ARG A 473 11.77 25.88 -7.11
C ARG A 473 12.95 26.16 -8.02
N ASP A 474 12.67 26.53 -9.26
CA ASP A 474 13.67 27.08 -10.16
C ASP A 474 13.89 28.60 -9.89
N PRO A 475 14.87 29.24 -10.55
CA PRO A 475 15.09 30.68 -10.42
C PRO A 475 13.91 31.56 -10.86
N GLN A 476 12.99 31.03 -11.67
CA GLN A 476 11.80 31.71 -12.18
C GLN A 476 10.59 31.55 -11.24
N GLY A 477 10.72 30.74 -10.18
CA GLY A 477 9.68 30.50 -9.18
C GLY A 477 8.77 29.31 -9.48
N ALA A 478 8.95 28.61 -10.61
CA ALA A 478 8.18 27.44 -10.96
C ALA A 478 8.48 26.28 -10.01
N VAL A 479 7.44 25.54 -9.61
CA VAL A 479 7.53 24.50 -8.59
C VAL A 479 7.64 23.11 -9.21
N TYR A 480 8.54 22.31 -8.66
CA TYR A 480 8.77 20.93 -9.07
C TYR A 480 8.67 20.00 -7.86
N LEU A 481 8.15 18.81 -8.10
CA LEU A 481 8.16 17.71 -7.17
C LEU A 481 9.45 16.90 -7.34
N ARG A 482 10.34 16.95 -6.35
CA ARG A 482 11.55 16.14 -6.25
C ARG A 482 11.26 14.81 -5.58
N TYR A 483 11.73 13.73 -6.19
CA TYR A 483 11.59 12.38 -5.64
C TYR A 483 12.82 11.50 -5.93
N ARG A 484 12.99 10.46 -5.13
CA ARG A 484 13.98 9.41 -5.36
C ARG A 484 13.33 8.29 -6.17
N ASN A 485 13.79 8.05 -7.39
CA ASN A 485 13.40 6.85 -8.13
C ASN A 485 14.15 5.64 -7.54
N HIS A 486 13.46 4.82 -6.75
CA HIS A 486 14.09 3.68 -6.08
C HIS A 486 14.40 2.53 -7.03
N LYS A 487 13.65 2.43 -8.15
CA LYS A 487 13.89 1.42 -9.19
C LYS A 487 15.19 1.72 -9.94
N MET A 488 15.42 3.00 -10.26
CA MET A 488 16.58 3.46 -11.03
C MET A 488 17.74 3.95 -10.16
N ARG A 489 17.51 4.10 -8.84
CA ARG A 489 18.48 4.59 -7.84
C ARG A 489 19.07 5.95 -8.23
N ARG A 490 18.21 6.88 -8.65
CA ARG A 490 18.58 8.28 -8.95
C ARG A 490 17.51 9.25 -8.47
N ASP A 491 17.89 10.51 -8.31
CA ASP A 491 16.94 11.58 -8.01
C ASP A 491 16.35 12.10 -9.32
N ALA A 492 15.09 12.48 -9.26
CA ALA A 492 14.34 12.99 -10.40
C ALA A 492 13.38 14.09 -9.93
N VAL A 493 12.95 14.90 -10.90
CA VAL A 493 12.01 16.01 -10.70
C VAL A 493 10.91 15.92 -11.75
N VAL A 494 9.70 16.29 -11.35
CA VAL A 494 8.54 16.42 -12.25
C VAL A 494 7.87 17.77 -11.99
N PRO A 495 7.52 18.54 -13.03
CA PRO A 495 6.76 19.78 -12.85
C PRO A 495 5.38 19.47 -12.26
N ILE A 496 4.89 20.37 -11.41
CA ILE A 496 3.56 20.28 -10.80
C ILE A 496 2.86 21.64 -10.85
N ASP A 497 1.53 21.62 -10.82
CA ASP A 497 0.73 22.84 -10.78
C ASP A 497 0.63 23.45 -9.36
N ASP A 498 0.07 24.65 -9.28
CA ASP A 498 -0.08 25.40 -8.02
C ASP A 498 -1.06 24.75 -7.04
N GLU A 499 -2.07 24.05 -7.56
CA GLU A 499 -3.06 23.37 -6.72
C GLU A 499 -2.43 22.18 -5.99
N LEU A 500 -1.74 21.29 -6.72
CA LEU A 500 -1.00 20.18 -6.13
C LEU A 500 0.09 20.68 -5.19
N THR A 501 0.73 21.80 -5.51
CA THR A 501 1.69 22.48 -4.62
C THR A 501 1.03 22.85 -3.27
N ALA A 502 -0.13 23.51 -3.30
CA ALA A 502 -0.87 23.90 -2.10
C ALA A 502 -1.34 22.69 -1.28
N MET A 503 -1.76 21.61 -1.94
CA MET A 503 -2.14 20.35 -1.27
C MET A 503 -0.94 19.71 -0.55
N ILE A 504 0.23 19.69 -1.20
CA ILE A 504 1.46 19.17 -0.60
C ILE A 504 1.87 20.04 0.60
N GLN A 505 1.85 21.36 0.48
CA GLN A 505 2.18 22.27 1.58
C GLN A 505 1.24 22.08 2.79
N THR A 506 -0.07 21.94 2.54
CA THR A 506 -1.05 21.64 3.59
C THR A 506 -0.73 20.32 4.30
N GLN A 507 -0.33 19.29 3.54
CA GLN A 507 0.09 18.02 4.14
C GLN A 507 1.41 18.12 4.89
N GLN A 508 2.39 18.88 4.39
CA GLN A 508 3.64 19.14 5.10
C GLN A 508 3.37 19.75 6.47
N GLU A 509 2.46 20.73 6.55
CA GLU A 509 2.08 21.37 7.81
C GLU A 509 1.43 20.39 8.78
N ARG A 510 0.44 19.61 8.33
CA ARG A 510 -0.17 18.55 9.14
C ARG A 510 0.85 17.54 9.65
N THR A 511 1.83 17.18 8.82
CA THR A 511 2.89 16.25 9.20
C THR A 511 3.82 16.86 10.24
N ARG A 512 4.26 18.12 10.10
CA ARG A 512 5.11 18.81 11.08
C ARG A 512 4.42 19.00 12.43
N GLN A 513 3.14 19.38 12.42
CA GLN A 513 2.34 19.55 13.63
C GLN A 513 2.22 18.24 14.42
N ARG A 514 2.08 17.12 13.71
CA ARG A 514 1.95 15.80 14.34
C ARG A 514 3.29 15.18 14.72
N PHE A 515 4.32 15.42 13.92
CA PHE A 515 5.63 14.78 14.00
C PHE A 515 6.74 15.81 13.76
N PRO A 516 7.27 16.45 14.82
CA PRO A 516 8.30 17.48 14.70
C PRO A 516 9.58 17.01 13.99
N THR A 517 9.88 15.70 14.06
CA THR A 517 11.08 15.07 13.48
C THR A 517 10.79 14.23 12.22
N ALA A 518 9.64 14.43 11.58
CA ALA A 518 9.28 13.66 10.38
C ALA A 518 10.25 13.93 9.23
N ALA A 519 10.58 12.86 8.50
CA ALA A 519 11.43 12.92 7.31
C ALA A 519 10.64 12.68 6.00
N VAL A 520 9.40 12.18 6.10
CA VAL A 520 8.57 11.81 4.96
C VAL A 520 7.28 12.62 4.93
N LEU A 521 6.78 12.92 3.73
CA LEU A 521 5.54 13.68 3.53
C LEU A 521 4.31 12.93 4.05
N LEU A 522 4.28 11.61 3.81
CA LEU A 522 3.15 10.72 4.06
C LEU A 522 3.49 9.65 5.12
N PRO A 523 3.59 10.00 6.41
CA PRO A 523 3.93 9.06 7.46
C PRO A 523 2.82 8.03 7.71
N ARG A 524 3.16 6.77 7.99
CA ARG A 524 2.18 5.74 8.40
C ARG A 524 1.61 6.04 9.79
N SER A 525 0.36 5.60 10.04
CA SER A 525 -0.39 5.93 11.26
C SER A 525 -0.04 5.10 12.49
N SER A 526 0.56 3.93 12.30
CA SER A 526 0.80 2.95 13.35
C SER A 526 2.29 2.65 13.49
N ALA A 527 2.77 2.47 14.72
CA ALA A 527 4.17 2.14 15.04
C ALA A 527 5.17 3.06 14.30
N ASN A 528 4.97 4.37 14.43
CA ASN A 528 5.77 5.40 13.78
C ASN A 528 5.76 6.69 14.62
N PRO A 529 6.31 6.65 15.85
CA PRO A 529 6.25 7.79 16.77
C PRO A 529 6.94 9.03 16.23
N ASP A 530 8.02 8.85 15.46
CA ASP A 530 8.83 9.97 14.96
C ASP A 530 8.39 10.46 13.57
N GLY A 531 7.35 9.86 12.99
CA GLY A 531 6.86 10.21 11.66
C GLY A 531 7.83 9.92 10.51
N ARG A 532 8.82 9.04 10.72
CA ARG A 532 9.89 8.75 9.74
C ARG A 532 9.54 7.64 8.74
N LEU A 533 8.58 6.78 9.07
CA LEU A 533 8.20 5.66 8.22
C LEU A 533 7.06 6.05 7.27
N PRO A 534 7.20 5.83 5.96
CA PRO A 534 6.16 6.15 4.97
C PRO A 534 4.97 5.18 5.05
N ILE A 535 3.83 5.59 4.49
CA ILE A 535 2.68 4.70 4.27
C ILE A 535 3.10 3.50 3.39
N PRO A 536 2.80 2.25 3.81
CA PRO A 536 3.05 1.08 2.98
C PRO A 536 2.19 1.09 1.71
N THR A 537 2.74 0.62 0.58
CA THR A 537 1.98 0.48 -0.68
C THR A 537 0.75 -0.42 -0.52
N ALA A 538 0.85 -1.47 0.31
CA ALA A 538 -0.28 -2.33 0.65
C ALA A 538 -1.45 -1.57 1.31
N THR A 539 -1.16 -0.56 2.13
CA THR A 539 -2.18 0.30 2.73
C THR A 539 -2.87 1.15 1.66
N PHE A 540 -2.12 1.68 0.69
CA PHE A 540 -2.70 2.39 -0.46
C PHE A 540 -3.61 1.46 -1.28
N HIS A 541 -3.17 0.25 -1.62
CA HIS A 541 -3.99 -0.68 -2.41
C HIS A 541 -5.29 -1.06 -1.70
N LEU A 542 -5.24 -1.29 -0.39
CA LEU A 542 -6.44 -1.54 0.42
C LEU A 542 -7.41 -0.34 0.37
N GLN A 543 -6.89 0.88 0.55
CA GLN A 543 -7.70 2.09 0.56
C GLN A 543 -8.25 2.44 -0.83
N LEU A 544 -7.50 2.16 -1.90
CA LEU A 544 -7.95 2.30 -3.28
C LEU A 544 -9.15 1.39 -3.55
N GLY A 545 -9.06 0.10 -3.19
CA GLY A 545 -10.20 -0.82 -3.32
C GLY A 545 -11.44 -0.35 -2.55
N GLN A 546 -11.26 0.04 -1.29
CA GLN A 546 -12.35 0.58 -0.47
C GLN A 546 -12.97 1.85 -1.05
N TRP A 547 -12.15 2.73 -1.64
CA TRP A 547 -12.62 3.95 -2.27
C TRP A 547 -13.45 3.67 -3.52
N LEU A 548 -13.00 2.77 -4.40
CA LEU A 548 -13.74 2.33 -5.59
C LEU A 548 -15.11 1.74 -5.20
N GLU A 549 -15.13 0.86 -4.19
CA GLU A 549 -16.37 0.27 -3.66
C GLU A 549 -17.30 1.33 -3.07
N THR A 550 -16.77 2.27 -2.29
CA THR A 550 -17.56 3.33 -1.64
C THR A 550 -18.15 4.33 -2.64
N CYS A 551 -17.46 4.56 -3.76
CA CYS A 551 -17.94 5.43 -4.82
C CYS A 551 -18.88 4.73 -5.80
N GLY A 552 -18.88 3.38 -5.82
CA GLY A 552 -19.64 2.61 -6.79
C GLY A 552 -19.14 2.83 -8.23
N VAL A 553 -17.82 2.95 -8.41
CA VAL A 553 -17.23 3.26 -9.72
C VAL A 553 -17.46 2.09 -10.67
N THR A 554 -18.04 2.37 -11.84
CA THR A 554 -18.28 1.38 -12.88
C THR A 554 -17.51 1.68 -14.15
N ASP A 555 -17.28 0.65 -14.95
CA ASP A 555 -16.85 0.78 -16.35
C ASP A 555 -18.02 1.13 -17.28
N GLU A 556 -17.72 1.27 -18.57
CA GLU A 556 -18.67 1.62 -19.63
C GLU A 556 -19.81 0.59 -19.80
N LEU A 557 -19.63 -0.62 -19.28
CA LEU A 557 -20.61 -1.71 -19.31
C LEU A 557 -21.43 -1.79 -18.00
N GLY A 558 -21.25 -0.82 -17.10
CA GLY A 558 -21.90 -0.79 -15.80
C GLY A 558 -21.38 -1.82 -14.80
N GLN A 559 -20.23 -2.45 -15.06
CA GLN A 559 -19.60 -3.40 -14.14
C GLN A 559 -18.66 -2.68 -13.17
N PRO A 560 -18.44 -3.20 -11.95
CA PRO A 560 -17.51 -2.59 -10.99
C PRO A 560 -16.09 -2.45 -11.57
N ALA A 561 -15.57 -1.23 -11.57
CA ALA A 561 -14.27 -0.94 -12.16
C ALA A 561 -13.13 -1.46 -11.27
N TYR A 562 -12.15 -2.15 -11.90
CA TYR A 562 -10.92 -2.57 -11.23
C TYR A 562 -9.74 -1.67 -11.62
N VAL A 563 -9.22 -0.91 -10.66
CA VAL A 563 -8.11 0.03 -10.87
C VAL A 563 -6.92 -0.32 -9.99
N THR A 564 -5.74 -0.31 -10.58
CA THR A 564 -4.46 -0.50 -9.89
C THR A 564 -3.60 0.76 -9.96
N ALA A 565 -2.73 0.94 -8.96
CA ALA A 565 -1.88 2.12 -8.85
C ALA A 565 -0.99 2.37 -10.09
N HIS A 566 -0.60 1.32 -10.82
CA HIS A 566 0.24 1.48 -12.01
C HIS A 566 -0.54 1.98 -13.23
N GLN A 567 -1.86 1.81 -13.26
CA GLN A 567 -2.68 2.29 -14.37
C GLN A 567 -2.76 3.81 -14.41
N PHE A 568 -2.74 4.52 -13.27
CA PHE A 568 -2.63 5.99 -13.25
C PHE A 568 -1.42 6.51 -14.04
N ARG A 569 -0.28 5.81 -13.94
CA ARG A 569 0.91 6.13 -14.72
C ARG A 569 0.72 5.88 -16.21
N HIS A 570 0.03 4.80 -16.58
CA HIS A 570 -0.32 4.56 -17.98
C HIS A 570 -1.26 5.64 -18.50
N THR A 571 -2.28 6.03 -17.72
CA THR A 571 -3.22 7.11 -18.04
C THR A 571 -2.49 8.44 -18.23
N ALA A 572 -1.64 8.87 -17.30
CA ALA A 572 -0.88 10.10 -17.42
C ALA A 572 0.00 10.11 -18.69
N ALA A 573 0.70 9.01 -18.95
CA ALA A 573 1.53 8.86 -20.14
C ALA A 573 0.72 8.92 -21.44
N THR A 574 -0.42 8.21 -21.50
CA THR A 574 -1.32 8.21 -22.65
C THR A 574 -1.91 9.61 -22.87
N ARG A 575 -2.38 10.28 -21.81
CA ARG A 575 -2.89 11.66 -21.90
C ARG A 575 -1.82 12.61 -22.44
N TRP A 576 -0.60 12.60 -21.91
CA TRP A 576 0.47 13.46 -22.42
C TRP A 576 0.78 13.22 -23.89
N ILE A 577 0.88 11.96 -24.31
CA ILE A 577 1.13 11.61 -25.71
C ILE A 577 -0.04 12.06 -26.61
N ASN A 578 -1.29 11.89 -26.16
CA ASN A 578 -2.48 12.32 -26.89
C ASN A 578 -2.62 13.85 -26.95
N HIS A 579 -2.03 14.58 -25.98
CA HIS A 579 -1.87 16.03 -26.00
C HIS A 579 -0.57 16.47 -26.71
N GLU A 580 -0.08 15.64 -27.65
CA GLU A 580 1.06 15.94 -28.53
C GLU A 580 2.38 16.22 -27.79
N VAL A 581 2.52 15.83 -26.52
CA VAL A 581 3.79 15.95 -25.81
C VAL A 581 4.80 14.99 -26.45
N PRO A 582 5.98 15.46 -26.89
CA PRO A 582 6.92 14.60 -27.60
C PRO A 582 7.32 13.36 -26.78
N GLN A 583 7.46 12.20 -27.45
CA GLN A 583 7.77 10.92 -26.78
C GLN A 583 9.04 11.00 -25.91
N GLU A 584 10.03 11.79 -26.31
CA GLU A 584 11.25 12.03 -25.52
C GLU A 584 10.97 12.78 -24.22
N VAL A 585 10.07 13.77 -24.25
CA VAL A 585 9.65 14.52 -23.05
C VAL A 585 8.88 13.60 -22.12
N VAL A 586 7.92 12.81 -22.62
CA VAL A 586 7.20 11.81 -21.82
C VAL A 586 8.15 10.78 -21.22
N ARG A 587 9.16 10.32 -21.96
CA ARG A 587 10.21 9.42 -21.46
C ARG A 587 10.95 10.03 -20.26
N ARG A 588 11.28 11.33 -20.31
CA ARG A 588 11.95 12.06 -19.22
C ARG A 588 11.03 12.28 -18.02
N LEU A 589 9.78 12.72 -18.25
CA LEU A 589 8.78 12.93 -17.19
C LEU A 589 8.50 11.63 -16.41
N LEU A 590 8.41 10.51 -17.13
CA LEU A 590 8.24 9.18 -16.52
C LEU A 590 9.55 8.62 -15.96
N ASP A 591 10.70 9.22 -16.23
CA ASP A 591 12.01 8.70 -15.86
C ASP A 591 12.24 7.26 -16.39
N HIS A 592 11.99 7.06 -17.69
CA HIS A 592 12.24 5.82 -18.43
C HIS A 592 13.66 5.79 -19.02
N THR A 593 14.33 4.64 -18.94
CA THR A 593 15.69 4.47 -19.49
C THR A 593 15.73 4.18 -20.97
N SER A 594 14.67 3.60 -21.54
CA SER A 594 14.63 3.22 -22.95
C SER A 594 13.38 3.78 -23.63
N HIS A 595 13.53 4.18 -24.89
CA HIS A 595 12.43 4.58 -25.76
C HIS A 595 11.40 3.46 -25.95
N THR A 596 11.83 2.19 -25.93
CA THR A 596 10.93 1.03 -26.05
C THR A 596 9.86 1.01 -24.97
N MET A 597 10.16 1.51 -23.77
CA MET A 597 9.18 1.58 -22.67
C MET A 597 8.09 2.64 -22.89
N THR A 598 8.39 3.69 -23.67
CA THR A 598 7.46 4.78 -23.98
C THR A 598 6.77 4.57 -25.33
N ALA A 599 7.39 3.80 -26.24
CA ALA A 599 6.86 3.53 -27.59
C ALA A 599 5.47 2.88 -27.57
N VAL A 600 5.13 2.16 -26.50
CA VAL A 600 3.79 1.57 -26.30
C VAL A 600 2.68 2.64 -26.27
N TYR A 601 2.96 3.84 -25.78
CA TYR A 601 2.01 4.96 -25.78
C TYR A 601 1.97 5.69 -27.12
N ALA A 602 3.11 5.80 -27.81
CA ALA A 602 3.17 6.41 -29.14
C ALA A 602 2.34 5.63 -30.18
N ARG A 603 2.33 4.29 -30.08
CA ARG A 603 1.47 3.44 -30.93
C ARG A 603 -0.02 3.72 -30.69
N LEU A 604 -0.43 3.94 -29.45
CA LEU A 604 -1.81 4.31 -29.13
C LEU A 604 -2.20 5.66 -29.73
N ALA A 605 -1.33 6.68 -29.62
CA ALA A 605 -1.60 7.97 -30.25
C ALA A 605 -1.83 7.81 -31.75
N ASP A 606 -0.99 7.04 -32.44
CA ASP A 606 -1.16 6.80 -33.87
C ASP A 606 -2.53 6.15 -34.18
N THR A 607 -2.98 5.18 -33.39
CA THR A 607 -4.32 4.59 -33.50
C THR A 607 -5.43 5.60 -33.20
N THR A 608 -5.33 6.38 -32.12
CA THR A 608 -6.34 7.39 -31.76
C THR A 608 -6.45 8.49 -32.81
N ILE A 609 -5.31 9.00 -33.30
CA ILE A 609 -5.26 10.01 -34.36
C ILE A 609 -5.81 9.42 -35.66
N ARG A 610 -5.52 8.15 -35.96
CA ARG A 610 -6.10 7.43 -37.11
C ARG A 610 -7.61 7.32 -37.01
N GLU A 611 -8.14 6.87 -35.89
CA GLU A 611 -9.59 6.75 -35.68
C GLU A 611 -10.30 8.11 -35.74
N GLN A 612 -9.73 9.15 -35.11
CA GLN A 612 -10.27 10.51 -35.19
C GLN A 612 -10.25 11.03 -36.63
N TRP A 613 -9.15 10.78 -37.34
CA TRP A 613 -9.02 11.14 -38.75
C TRP A 613 -10.04 10.41 -39.59
N GLU A 614 -10.19 9.09 -39.46
CA GLU A 614 -11.15 8.26 -40.18
C GLU A 614 -12.59 8.72 -39.92
N ARG A 615 -12.96 8.99 -38.66
CA ARG A 615 -14.31 9.47 -38.28
C ARG A 615 -14.62 10.91 -38.71
N ALA A 616 -13.61 11.77 -38.86
CA ALA A 616 -13.85 13.16 -39.25
C ALA A 616 -14.38 13.24 -40.70
N GLN A 617 -15.46 14.00 -40.90
CA GLN A 617 -15.90 14.38 -42.23
C GLN A 617 -14.85 15.33 -42.83
N LYS A 618 -14.22 14.90 -43.94
CA LYS A 618 -13.29 15.74 -44.71
C LYS A 618 -14.05 16.31 -45.89
N ILE A 619 -13.92 17.62 -46.09
CA ILE A 619 -14.51 18.29 -47.23
C ILE A 619 -13.44 19.07 -48.01
N ASN A 620 -13.67 19.25 -49.30
CA ASN A 620 -12.84 20.11 -50.14
C ASN A 620 -13.29 21.58 -50.06
N ILE A 621 -12.65 22.44 -50.86
CA ILE A 621 -12.98 23.87 -50.93
C ILE A 621 -14.42 24.19 -51.36
N ARG A 622 -15.11 23.25 -52.03
CA ARG A 622 -16.50 23.36 -52.46
C ARG A 622 -17.50 22.76 -51.47
N GLY A 623 -17.04 22.28 -50.31
CA GLY A 623 -17.89 21.61 -49.34
C GLY A 623 -18.29 20.19 -49.75
N GLU A 624 -17.62 19.60 -50.74
CA GLU A 624 -17.90 18.22 -51.18
C GLU A 624 -17.09 17.23 -50.31
N PRO A 625 -17.67 16.10 -49.88
CA PRO A 625 -16.95 15.08 -49.12
C PRO A 625 -15.73 14.53 -49.88
N VAL A 626 -14.61 14.36 -49.17
CA VAL A 626 -13.38 13.78 -49.70
C VAL A 626 -13.10 12.47 -48.98
N ASP A 627 -13.21 11.36 -49.72
CA ASP A 627 -12.75 10.06 -49.23
C ASP A 627 -11.27 9.87 -49.56
N ILE A 628 -10.50 9.57 -48.51
CA ILE A 628 -9.05 9.34 -48.54
C ILE A 628 -8.70 8.01 -47.88
N THR A 629 -9.71 7.19 -47.56
CA THR A 629 -9.49 5.85 -47.01
C THR A 629 -9.02 4.91 -48.12
N VAL A 630 -8.02 4.08 -47.81
CA VAL A 630 -7.48 3.08 -48.73
C VAL A 630 -7.46 1.75 -47.99
N ASP A 631 -8.29 0.82 -48.42
CA ASP A 631 -8.37 -0.52 -47.85
C ASP A 631 -7.27 -1.45 -48.41
N GLY A 632 -6.94 -2.49 -47.65
CA GLY A 632 -6.04 -3.57 -48.08
C GLY A 632 -4.57 -3.40 -47.68
N PRO A 633 -3.62 -4.08 -48.37
CA PRO A 633 -2.23 -4.22 -47.93
C PRO A 633 -1.41 -2.92 -47.86
N LEU A 634 -1.94 -1.83 -48.44
CA LEU A 634 -1.30 -0.52 -48.48
C LEU A 634 -1.87 0.47 -47.44
N ALA A 635 -2.90 0.06 -46.67
CA ALA A 635 -3.58 0.94 -45.72
C ALA A 635 -2.62 1.61 -44.73
N ASP A 636 -1.71 0.83 -44.14
CA ASP A 636 -0.73 1.37 -43.18
C ASP A 636 0.29 2.30 -43.82
N GLY A 637 0.71 2.01 -45.06
CA GLY A 637 1.64 2.85 -45.81
C GLY A 637 1.02 4.19 -46.22
N GLU A 638 -0.25 4.18 -46.63
CA GLU A 638 -0.98 5.40 -46.98
C GLU A 638 -1.33 6.21 -45.73
N TRP A 639 -1.71 5.58 -44.62
CA TRP A 639 -1.86 6.25 -43.32
C TRP A 639 -0.58 6.98 -42.91
N MET A 640 0.58 6.31 -43.01
CA MET A 640 1.87 6.90 -42.66
C MET A 640 2.22 8.10 -43.56
N LYS A 641 1.87 8.01 -44.85
CA LYS A 641 2.02 9.11 -45.83
C LYS A 641 1.09 10.28 -45.53
N GLN A 642 -0.17 10.03 -45.16
CA GLN A 642 -1.13 11.05 -44.77
C GLN A 642 -0.72 11.73 -43.47
N ASN A 643 -0.30 10.97 -42.46
CA ASN A 643 0.19 11.48 -41.19
C ASN A 643 1.45 12.37 -41.40
N LEU A 644 2.37 11.91 -42.25
CA LEU A 644 3.55 12.71 -42.64
C LEU A 644 3.18 13.97 -43.45
N ALA A 645 2.16 13.91 -44.31
CA ALA A 645 1.65 15.06 -45.06
C ALA A 645 1.00 16.09 -44.15
N ARG A 646 0.21 15.66 -43.16
CA ARG A 646 -0.34 16.53 -42.11
C ARG A 646 0.77 17.23 -41.35
N ALA A 647 1.82 16.52 -40.97
CA ALA A 647 2.94 17.11 -40.23
C ALA A 647 3.78 18.10 -41.07
N LYS A 648 3.99 17.83 -42.36
CA LYS A 648 4.87 18.64 -43.23
C LYS A 648 4.17 19.73 -44.04
N MET A 649 2.88 19.59 -44.28
CA MET A 649 2.07 20.47 -45.13
C MET A 649 0.78 20.93 -44.41
N ALA A 650 0.86 21.09 -43.08
CA ALA A 650 -0.21 21.69 -42.28
C ALA A 650 -0.51 23.11 -42.78
N LEU A 651 -1.79 23.42 -42.97
CA LEU A 651 -2.26 24.76 -43.27
C LEU A 651 -2.94 25.34 -42.02
N PRO A 652 -2.99 26.69 -41.87
CA PRO A 652 -3.64 27.32 -40.71
C PRO A 652 -5.12 26.97 -40.52
N ASN A 653 -5.79 26.49 -41.57
CA ASN A 653 -7.23 26.24 -41.63
C ASN A 653 -7.58 24.86 -42.25
N GLY A 654 -6.61 23.95 -42.37
CA GLY A 654 -6.84 22.64 -42.94
C GLY A 654 -5.55 21.93 -43.36
N TYR A 655 -5.66 21.11 -44.40
CA TYR A 655 -4.62 20.22 -44.87
C TYR A 655 -4.47 20.31 -46.40
N CYS A 656 -3.25 20.04 -46.88
CA CYS A 656 -2.98 19.93 -48.31
C CYS A 656 -3.07 18.48 -48.76
N GLY A 657 -3.95 18.17 -49.72
CA GLY A 657 -4.03 16.87 -50.39
C GLY A 657 -2.97 16.65 -51.48
N LEU A 658 -1.99 17.56 -51.62
CA LEU A 658 -0.89 17.38 -52.57
C LEU A 658 0.01 16.22 -52.13
N PRO A 659 0.34 15.26 -53.01
CA PRO A 659 1.28 14.20 -52.67
C PRO A 659 2.63 14.75 -52.22
N LEU A 660 3.18 14.20 -51.13
CA LEU A 660 4.46 14.62 -50.51
C LEU A 660 5.65 14.72 -51.48
N GLN A 661 5.62 14.00 -52.60
CA GLN A 661 6.67 14.02 -53.64
C GLN A 661 6.62 15.27 -54.54
N LYS A 662 5.58 16.10 -54.45
CA LYS A 662 5.39 17.31 -55.28
C LYS A 662 5.55 18.57 -54.43
N SER A 663 6.14 19.61 -55.01
CA SER A 663 6.22 20.95 -54.40
C SER A 663 5.07 21.83 -54.89
N CYS A 664 4.50 22.65 -54.00
CA CYS A 664 3.48 23.63 -54.37
C CYS A 664 4.15 24.87 -55.00
N PRO A 665 3.77 25.30 -56.22
CA PRO A 665 4.30 26.51 -56.83
C PRO A 665 3.57 27.80 -56.37
N HIS A 666 2.50 27.68 -55.57
CA HIS A 666 1.64 28.79 -55.19
C HIS A 666 1.76 29.13 -53.70
N ALA A 667 2.07 30.39 -53.40
CA ALA A 667 1.95 30.95 -52.05
C ALA A 667 0.51 31.44 -51.81
N ASN A 668 -0.10 31.06 -50.69
CA ASN A 668 -1.41 31.58 -50.22
C ASN A 668 -2.64 31.34 -51.12
N ALA A 669 -2.64 30.32 -51.98
CA ALA A 669 -3.78 30.01 -52.86
C ALA A 669 -4.76 28.96 -52.30
N CYS A 670 -4.59 28.52 -51.06
CA CYS A 670 -5.27 27.35 -50.49
C CYS A 670 -6.80 27.47 -50.48
N LEU A 671 -7.35 28.65 -50.17
CA LEU A 671 -8.80 28.90 -50.16
C LEU A 671 -9.46 28.97 -51.54
N THR A 672 -8.68 28.72 -52.59
CA THR A 672 -9.15 28.57 -53.98
C THR A 672 -8.56 27.32 -54.63
N CYS A 673 -7.86 26.48 -53.85
CA CYS A 673 -7.14 25.32 -54.35
C CYS A 673 -8.03 24.06 -54.28
N PRO A 674 -8.15 23.28 -55.37
CA PRO A 674 -8.94 22.05 -55.35
C PRO A 674 -8.33 20.94 -54.48
N LEU A 675 -7.04 21.05 -54.12
CA LEU A 675 -6.35 20.10 -53.24
C LEU A 675 -6.49 20.46 -51.75
N PHE A 676 -7.22 21.52 -51.42
CA PHE A 676 -7.47 21.89 -50.04
C PHE A 676 -8.48 20.95 -49.39
N ILE A 677 -8.16 20.46 -48.20
CA ILE A 677 -9.00 19.57 -47.41
C ILE A 677 -9.15 20.17 -46.01
N THR A 678 -10.35 20.18 -45.44
CA THR A 678 -10.57 20.67 -44.07
C THR A 678 -11.61 19.82 -43.34
N THR A 679 -11.73 20.03 -42.03
CA THR A 679 -12.61 19.30 -41.10
C THR A 679 -13.26 20.27 -40.12
N ALA A 680 -14.25 19.79 -39.35
CA ALA A 680 -14.96 20.60 -38.35
C ALA A 680 -14.04 21.20 -37.26
N GLU A 681 -12.86 20.60 -37.03
CA GLU A 681 -11.80 21.12 -36.14
C GLU A 681 -11.40 22.56 -36.48
N PHE A 682 -11.45 22.95 -37.76
CA PHE A 682 -11.02 24.27 -38.23
C PHE A 682 -12.16 25.30 -38.34
N LEU A 683 -13.37 24.98 -37.86
CA LEU A 683 -14.53 25.89 -37.88
C LEU A 683 -14.22 27.28 -37.27
N PRO A 684 -13.55 27.40 -36.10
CA PRO A 684 -13.19 28.70 -35.54
C PRO A 684 -12.28 29.53 -36.47
N GLN A 685 -11.33 28.88 -37.13
CA GLN A 685 -10.38 29.50 -38.06
C GLN A 685 -11.07 29.97 -39.33
N HIS A 686 -11.99 29.16 -39.88
CA HIS A 686 -12.80 29.54 -41.05
C HIS A 686 -13.70 30.73 -40.75
N ARG A 687 -14.35 30.76 -39.57
CA ARG A 687 -15.18 31.90 -39.14
C ARG A 687 -14.35 33.18 -39.02
N LYS A 688 -13.19 33.10 -38.36
CA LYS A 688 -12.28 34.24 -38.25
C LYS A 688 -11.80 34.74 -39.62
N GLN A 689 -11.40 33.83 -40.50
CA GLN A 689 -10.96 34.19 -41.86
C GLN A 689 -12.09 34.79 -42.70
N LEU A 690 -13.34 34.37 -42.49
CA LEU A 690 -14.50 34.96 -43.15
C LEU A 690 -14.67 36.42 -42.74
N ASP A 691 -14.57 36.72 -41.45
CA ASP A 691 -14.65 38.09 -40.93
C ASP A 691 -13.52 38.97 -41.46
N ASP A 692 -12.28 38.46 -41.45
CA ASP A 692 -11.12 39.15 -42.01
C ASP A 692 -11.29 39.42 -43.52
N THR A 693 -11.80 38.44 -44.27
CA THR A 693 -12.05 38.54 -45.72
C THR A 693 -13.12 39.60 -46.03
N ARG A 694 -14.21 39.65 -45.25
CA ARG A 694 -15.25 40.67 -45.39
C ARG A 694 -14.72 42.07 -45.13
N ALA A 695 -13.88 42.24 -44.11
CA ALA A 695 -13.24 43.52 -43.83
C ALA A 695 -12.29 43.94 -44.98
N LEU A 696 -11.62 43.00 -45.65
CA LEU A 696 -10.80 43.28 -46.83
C LEU A 696 -11.65 43.67 -48.05
N ILE A 697 -12.77 42.98 -48.31
CA ILE A 697 -13.70 43.32 -49.40
C ILE A 697 -14.23 44.74 -49.23
N SER A 698 -14.69 45.09 -48.02
CA SER A 698 -15.23 46.43 -47.72
C SER A 698 -14.19 47.54 -47.95
N ARG A 699 -12.94 47.34 -47.52
CA ARG A 699 -11.83 48.27 -47.78
C ARG A 699 -11.52 48.39 -49.27
N ALA A 700 -11.37 47.26 -49.97
CA ALA A 700 -11.07 47.25 -51.39
C ALA A 700 -12.15 47.94 -52.24
N GLN A 701 -13.43 47.84 -51.85
CA GLN A 701 -14.53 48.56 -52.50
C GLN A 701 -14.49 50.07 -52.24
N THR A 702 -14.18 50.46 -51.00
CA THR A 702 -14.04 51.88 -50.62
C THR A 702 -12.89 52.55 -51.37
N ASP A 703 -11.79 51.82 -51.57
CA ASP A 703 -10.58 52.31 -52.25
C ASP A 703 -10.63 52.17 -53.78
N GLY A 704 -11.75 51.69 -54.36
CA GLY A 704 -11.90 51.52 -55.81
C GLY A 704 -11.11 50.35 -56.43
N HIS A 705 -10.56 49.44 -55.62
CA HIS A 705 -9.81 48.27 -56.07
C HIS A 705 -10.72 47.10 -56.47
N THR A 706 -11.41 47.23 -57.59
CA THR A 706 -12.41 46.26 -58.09
C THR A 706 -11.90 44.82 -58.21
N ARG A 707 -10.70 44.62 -58.76
CA ARG A 707 -10.11 43.27 -58.92
C ARG A 707 -9.79 42.58 -57.59
N LEU A 708 -9.36 43.36 -56.59
CA LEU A 708 -9.06 42.84 -55.25
C LEU A 708 -10.34 42.45 -54.51
N ALA A 709 -11.40 43.24 -54.65
CA ALA A 709 -12.71 42.91 -54.10
C ALA A 709 -13.30 41.63 -54.74
N GLU A 710 -13.19 41.48 -56.06
CA GLU A 710 -13.67 40.29 -56.78
C GLU A 710 -12.95 39.01 -56.34
N MET A 711 -11.62 39.03 -56.24
CA MET A 711 -10.84 37.87 -55.81
C MET A 711 -11.18 37.42 -54.39
N ASN A 712 -11.42 38.36 -53.47
CA ASN A 712 -11.80 38.03 -52.09
C ASN A 712 -13.26 37.56 -51.96
N ARG A 713 -14.18 37.96 -52.86
CA ARG A 713 -15.55 37.41 -52.87
C ARG A 713 -15.58 35.91 -53.18
N THR A 714 -14.69 35.44 -54.05
CA THR A 714 -14.53 34.00 -54.31
C THR A 714 -14.10 33.27 -53.04
N VAL A 715 -13.16 33.85 -52.28
CA VAL A 715 -12.72 33.32 -50.98
C VAL A 715 -13.86 33.33 -49.96
N GLU A 716 -14.63 34.43 -49.87
CA GLU A 716 -15.81 34.53 -49.01
C GLU A 716 -16.84 33.44 -49.32
N THR A 717 -17.14 33.21 -50.61
CA THR A 717 -18.11 32.20 -51.04
C THR A 717 -17.66 30.79 -50.65
N ASN A 718 -16.38 30.47 -50.84
CA ASN A 718 -15.83 29.19 -50.44
C ASN A 718 -15.86 29.00 -48.92
N LEU A 719 -15.50 30.02 -48.13
CA LEU A 719 -15.55 29.98 -46.66
C LEU A 719 -16.98 29.77 -46.14
N LEU A 720 -17.97 30.48 -46.71
CA LEU A 720 -19.38 30.29 -46.37
C LEU A 720 -19.85 28.86 -46.66
N THR A 721 -19.44 28.30 -47.80
CA THR A 721 -19.79 26.94 -48.21
C THR A 721 -19.20 25.92 -47.23
N ILE A 722 -17.91 26.05 -46.90
CA ILE A 722 -17.22 25.20 -45.92
C ILE A 722 -17.89 25.25 -44.55
N ILE A 723 -18.17 26.45 -44.03
CA ILE A 723 -18.79 26.63 -42.72
C ILE A 723 -20.18 26.00 -42.70
N ALA A 724 -21.01 26.27 -43.71
CA ALA A 724 -22.36 25.72 -43.78
C ALA A 724 -22.38 24.18 -43.81
N THR A 725 -21.49 23.57 -44.60
CA THR A 725 -21.38 22.10 -44.68
C THR A 725 -20.94 21.51 -43.34
N LEU A 726 -19.89 22.03 -42.72
CA LEU A 726 -19.36 21.51 -41.45
C LEU A 726 -20.31 21.73 -40.26
N GLU A 727 -21.11 22.80 -40.27
CA GLU A 727 -22.15 23.03 -39.25
C GLU A 727 -23.36 22.12 -39.41
N THR A 728 -23.67 21.67 -40.64
CA THR A 728 -24.77 20.74 -40.89
C THR A 728 -24.44 19.35 -40.34
N ASP A 729 -23.19 18.91 -40.51
CA ASP A 729 -22.67 17.65 -39.95
C ASP A 729 -22.70 17.64 -38.40
N GLN A 730 -22.40 18.79 -37.75
CA GLN A 730 -22.56 18.94 -36.30
C GLN A 730 -24.02 18.84 -35.82
N ARG A 731 -25.01 19.18 -36.67
CA ARG A 731 -26.44 19.10 -36.33
C ARG A 731 -27.02 17.70 -36.53
N ASP A 732 -26.51 16.96 -37.51
CA ASP A 732 -26.90 15.56 -37.76
C ASP A 732 -26.22 14.57 -36.81
N CYS A 733 -25.12 14.98 -36.18
CA CYS A 733 -24.60 14.33 -34.98
C CYS A 733 -25.54 14.62 -33.80
N ARG A 734 -26.47 13.71 -33.48
CA ARG A 734 -27.37 13.78 -32.31
C ARG A 734 -26.59 13.74 -30.98
N CYS A 735 -25.92 14.82 -30.63
CA CYS A 735 -25.32 15.05 -29.30
C CYS A 735 -25.35 16.53 -28.87
N ALA A 736 -25.91 17.44 -29.67
CA ALA A 736 -25.92 18.88 -29.40
C ALA A 736 -26.92 19.34 -28.31
N ALA A 737 -26.96 18.67 -27.17
CA ALA A 737 -27.69 19.12 -25.99
C ALA A 737 -26.94 18.77 -24.68
N ALA A 738 -25.66 19.13 -24.58
CA ALA A 738 -24.97 19.38 -23.31
C ALA A 738 -23.61 20.04 -23.58
N ASP A 739 -23.30 21.12 -22.85
CA ASP A 739 -22.02 21.82 -22.86
C ASP A 739 -20.90 20.95 -22.24
N SER A 740 -20.49 19.89 -22.93
CA SER A 740 -19.30 19.11 -22.59
C SER A 740 -18.55 18.68 -23.85
N GLU A 741 -17.34 19.21 -24.03
CA GLU A 741 -16.38 18.80 -25.05
C GLU A 741 -15.89 17.37 -24.79
N THR A 742 -16.65 16.35 -25.22
CA THR A 742 -16.19 14.96 -25.51
C THR A 742 -17.37 14.04 -25.83
N CYS A 743 -17.60 13.63 -27.08
CA CYS A 743 -18.22 12.33 -27.48
C CYS A 743 -18.35 12.20 -29.02
N CYS A 744 -18.38 11.04 -29.71
CA CYS A 744 -18.51 9.64 -29.31
C CYS A 744 -17.87 8.68 -30.35
N GLY A 745 -17.38 7.52 -29.87
CA GLY A 745 -17.30 6.28 -30.65
C GLY A 745 -18.57 5.44 -30.45
N LYS A 746 -19.11 4.89 -31.54
CA LYS A 746 -20.04 3.75 -31.56
C LYS A 746 -19.74 2.90 -32.78
N GLU A 747 -19.40 1.63 -32.56
CA GLU A 747 -19.32 0.60 -33.58
C GLU A 747 -20.70 -0.06 -33.73
N SER A 748 -21.11 -0.30 -34.97
CA SER A 748 -22.25 -1.14 -35.33
C SER A 748 -21.80 -2.61 -35.35
N SER A 749 -22.36 -3.41 -34.44
CA SER A 749 -22.36 -4.86 -34.55
C SER A 749 -23.53 -5.29 -35.42
N ASP A 750 -23.24 -5.81 -36.63
CA ASP A 750 -24.05 -6.70 -37.49
C ASP A 750 -23.12 -7.07 -38.67
N ALA A 751 -22.81 -8.28 -39.11
CA ALA A 751 -23.15 -9.69 -38.87
C ALA A 751 -22.13 -10.54 -39.73
N PRO A 752 -22.11 -11.89 -39.77
CA PRO A 752 -22.67 -12.90 -38.88
C PRO A 752 -21.61 -13.65 -38.02
#